data_AF-A0AAX1C0I4-F1
#
_entry.id   AF-A0AAX1C0I4-F1
#
_cell.length_a   1.000
_cell.length_b   1.000
_cell.length_c   1.000
_cell.angle_alpha   90.00
_cell.angle_beta   90.00
_cell.angle_gamma   90.00
#
_symmetry.space_group_name_H-M   'P 1'
#
loop_
_entity.id
_entity.type
_entity.pdbx_description
1 polymer ?
#
loop_
_entity_poly.entity_id
_entity_poly.type
_entity_poly.pdbx_seq_one_letter_code
_entity_poly.pdbx_strand_id
1 'polypeptide(L)'
;MRMTLNTLRFSYARKSTMLHRIAVFHRIKTDFHHRGNAQDKKRFNRRVIAVLLLAQLTGSVLHPALAATAEDFRTREYMFNGAALDSMHVAEAYALGYSGAGVTVGIINRVGDLSGNNEFNGKVDAGSHWVSDPSSASPHGYWVAGGIGAARNGFGMQGVAYNSNLLTLGTDNSVNDLFQGMADMTNRPDVKIISNSWNFLFYPDQLSSYSAAMQDLLLNTVVSAYTSAADVLASQGQLMVMAAGNEGHLTPALFAALPTVLDNNGLQDNIANTWINVMAYDPSQPTSSAAFIATFSNLAQGATDYSLLAPGVNVITTSTNNTFVRINGTSFSSPYVAGVGALVSQAFPYMSGKQIADVLLSTATPLTGSSLPKAVVLANEQYDENQSLTSSAIKVYATRTGITFTDNELTTLVSSLKINSTYSGMTDDQVRAAILSAATDQNITVMTQNDYQALFGQGVVNAFKAVQGPGLLNAKRLVNSDLSSGTFGGNVALYSIDTKGIDSTWSNDIGQIKNTASGSALSGLDVGLRKQGAGTLYLTGNDTFAGPTVVEGGKLIVGKVAGDAGRLAGDAWVQSGAVLGGHGAINGSVVVQNGGTLSPGNSVGTLTVGNVRFDSGSIYEFEIDSQGNADQLVVTNNAQLAGTVKLVGRTTGHLGDRFALVQAGGTLTGAFDKLESVNNSLFLADALSYNPQSAFVSVVRNNVRFSDVAQTANQKSVANAIDNQSGTAVLSAIADLQDADSARRAFDNLNGEFYATARNALIRNSRSVRDILNSTMSGAGKGAEPWVSSWGYDGRQDGDGAQAGMKYNGYGLLLGNGGHVGEQGTLGFAVGAEKGRITMDDRASRGDLNAYHAGVYLSGRALALDLRSGLSYSYLTLDSQRGINVSGLNGQATGDYRANLAQGFVEASHRFDFFNTLSVEPYGNTAWVWLQNQSGQEGGNGAALAFEKDTTRTAFATGGLRLKLRPLSRLPVSLYGDIGYQRRLTRDDNQVRLRFVSGGGTFTTEGLPLADNTRLMRAGVAVDFSRNIHLSLGYQGDRATRVKDDSAQALFSMAF
;
A
#
# COMPACT_ATOMS: atom_id res chain seq x y z
N MET A 1 -42.80 -6.74 -44.11
CA MET A 1 -42.16 -6.71 -45.45
C MET A 1 -40.84 -5.94 -45.34
N ARG A 2 -39.87 -6.27 -46.21
CA ARG A 2 -38.51 -5.71 -46.42
C ARG A 2 -38.16 -4.27 -45.98
N MET A 3 -36.84 -4.13 -45.72
CA MET A 3 -35.93 -2.97 -45.94
C MET A 3 -36.00 -1.79 -44.95
N THR A 4 -34.92 -1.22 -44.37
CA THR A 4 -33.49 -0.90 -44.71
C THR A 4 -33.31 0.47 -45.40
N LEU A 5 -32.21 1.20 -45.07
CA LEU A 5 -31.69 2.47 -45.67
C LEU A 5 -32.46 3.74 -45.21
N ASN A 6 -31.90 4.95 -45.03
CA ASN A 6 -30.52 5.49 -44.95
C ASN A 6 -30.59 6.89 -44.22
N THR A 7 -29.64 7.86 -44.14
CA THR A 7 -28.28 8.15 -44.69
C THR A 7 -27.60 9.27 -43.87
N LEU A 8 -26.26 9.21 -43.63
CA LEU A 8 -25.31 10.35 -43.49
C LEU A 8 -25.48 11.32 -42.26
N ARG A 9 -24.49 12.11 -41.76
CA ARG A 9 -23.06 12.35 -42.11
C ARG A 9 -22.22 12.97 -40.94
N PHE A 10 -20.89 12.73 -40.98
CA PHE A 10 -19.76 13.57 -40.51
C PHE A 10 -19.37 13.85 -39.02
N SER A 11 -18.06 13.70 -38.79
CA SER A 11 -17.11 14.56 -38.03
C SER A 11 -16.71 14.28 -36.57
N TYR A 12 -15.57 13.60 -36.45
CA TYR A 12 -14.47 13.68 -35.46
C TYR A 12 -14.62 14.46 -34.12
N ALA A 13 -14.39 13.67 -33.07
CA ALA A 13 -14.11 13.93 -31.66
C ALA A 13 -13.18 15.11 -31.24
N ARG A 14 -13.47 15.66 -30.04
CA ARG A 14 -12.47 15.99 -28.98
C ARG A 14 -13.14 16.14 -27.59
N LYS A 15 -12.45 15.70 -26.52
CA LYS A 15 -12.67 15.92 -25.05
C LYS A 15 -14.13 15.83 -24.53
N SER A 16 -14.52 14.77 -23.80
CA SER A 16 -14.22 14.46 -22.38
C SER A 16 -14.97 15.33 -21.35
N THR A 17 -15.74 14.67 -20.46
CA THR A 17 -16.10 15.05 -19.07
C THR A 17 -16.55 16.50 -18.82
N MET A 18 -17.79 16.76 -18.39
CA MET A 18 -18.37 16.31 -17.10
C MET A 18 -19.92 16.22 -17.13
N LEU A 19 -20.56 16.03 -15.97
CA LEU A 19 -22.02 16.03 -15.73
C LEU A 19 -22.82 14.82 -16.29
N HIS A 20 -22.68 13.67 -15.62
CA HIS A 20 -23.72 12.63 -15.58
C HIS A 20 -23.69 11.85 -14.25
N ARG A 21 -24.49 12.28 -13.25
CA ARG A 21 -25.04 11.48 -12.11
C ARG A 21 -25.78 12.35 -11.06
N ILE A 22 -26.85 13.03 -11.45
CA ILE A 22 -27.88 13.54 -10.52
C ILE A 22 -29.27 13.19 -11.09
N ALA A 23 -29.71 11.93 -10.92
CA ALA A 23 -31.10 11.51 -11.15
C ALA A 23 -31.38 10.02 -10.79
N VAL A 24 -31.33 9.61 -9.51
CA VAL A 24 -32.26 8.57 -8.99
C VAL A 24 -32.51 8.83 -7.49
N PHE A 25 -33.50 9.67 -7.18
CA PHE A 25 -34.09 9.73 -5.83
C PHE A 25 -35.55 10.22 -5.92
N HIS A 26 -36.42 9.36 -6.43
CA HIS A 26 -37.88 9.56 -6.38
C HIS A 26 -38.62 8.22 -6.30
N ARG A 27 -39.72 8.20 -5.54
CA ARG A 27 -40.56 7.05 -5.20
C ARG A 27 -39.88 5.93 -4.40
N ILE A 28 -40.04 5.98 -3.08
CA ILE A 28 -41.03 5.16 -2.36
C ILE A 28 -41.55 6.03 -1.20
N LYS A 29 -42.86 6.28 -1.15
CA LYS A 29 -43.50 7.06 -0.06
C LYS A 29 -45.00 6.80 0.01
N THR A 30 -45.37 5.73 0.71
CA THR A 30 -46.70 5.51 1.30
C THR A 30 -46.54 4.55 2.47
N ASP A 31 -46.41 5.16 3.65
CA ASP A 31 -47.19 4.90 4.86
C ASP A 31 -47.41 3.47 5.36
N PHE A 32 -46.87 3.22 6.56
CA PHE A 32 -47.58 2.47 7.60
C PHE A 32 -47.42 3.17 8.96
N HIS A 33 -48.52 3.27 9.71
CA HIS A 33 -48.59 4.09 10.93
C HIS A 33 -48.24 3.32 12.22
N HIS A 34 -47.65 4.05 13.17
CA HIS A 34 -47.71 3.87 14.63
C HIS A 34 -47.71 2.45 15.25
N ARG A 35 -46.61 2.11 15.94
CA ARG A 35 -46.50 2.15 17.43
C ARG A 35 -45.07 1.78 17.86
N GLY A 36 -44.42 2.58 18.71
CA GLY A 36 -43.04 2.31 19.16
C GLY A 36 -42.47 3.34 20.16
N ASN A 37 -41.91 2.85 21.26
CA ASN A 37 -41.57 3.55 22.52
C ASN A 37 -40.56 4.71 22.46
N ALA A 38 -40.53 5.51 23.54
CA ALA A 38 -39.73 6.73 23.67
C ALA A 38 -38.21 6.56 23.86
N GLN A 39 -37.62 5.37 23.76
CA GLN A 39 -36.15 5.21 23.91
C GLN A 39 -35.35 5.63 22.66
N ASP A 40 -35.89 5.46 21.44
CA ASP A 40 -35.12 5.74 20.22
C ASP A 40 -34.81 7.23 20.01
N LYS A 41 -35.59 8.14 20.61
CA LYS A 41 -35.32 9.60 20.55
C LYS A 41 -33.96 9.99 21.15
N LYS A 42 -33.35 9.18 22.03
CA LYS A 42 -31.97 9.42 22.51
C LYS A 42 -30.88 8.81 21.62
N ARG A 43 -31.19 7.87 20.72
CA ARG A 43 -30.23 7.29 19.77
C ARG A 43 -30.11 8.11 18.47
N PHE A 44 -31.18 8.76 18.03
CA PHE A 44 -31.17 9.55 16.78
C PHE A 44 -30.25 10.77 16.85
N ASN A 45 -30.35 11.60 17.90
CA ASN A 45 -29.54 12.83 18.02
C ASN A 45 -28.03 12.57 18.11
N ARG A 46 -27.59 11.42 18.66
CA ARG A 46 -26.16 11.05 18.67
C ARG A 46 -25.63 10.70 17.27
N ARG A 47 -26.46 10.15 16.37
CA ARG A 47 -26.05 9.89 14.98
C ARG A 47 -26.02 11.16 14.12
N VAL A 48 -26.97 12.09 14.30
CA VAL A 48 -26.94 13.37 13.57
C VAL A 48 -25.75 14.23 14.00
N ILE A 49 -25.44 14.31 15.29
CA ILE A 49 -24.26 15.03 15.79
C ILE A 49 -22.94 14.32 15.37
N ALA A 50 -22.90 12.99 15.37
CA ALA A 50 -21.73 12.26 14.85
C ALA A 50 -21.51 12.48 13.34
N VAL A 51 -22.57 12.57 12.54
CA VAL A 51 -22.46 12.86 11.10
C VAL A 51 -22.03 14.31 10.85
N LEU A 52 -22.47 15.27 11.67
CA LEU A 52 -22.01 16.67 11.58
C LEU A 52 -20.55 16.84 12.04
N LEU A 53 -20.11 16.10 13.07
CA LEU A 53 -18.70 16.06 13.47
C LEU A 53 -17.81 15.33 12.46
N LEU A 54 -18.30 14.25 11.83
CA LEU A 54 -17.60 13.65 10.68
C LEU A 54 -17.51 14.63 9.51
N ALA A 55 -18.57 15.38 9.20
CA ALA A 55 -18.55 16.39 8.13
C ALA A 55 -17.55 17.53 8.40
N GLN A 56 -17.23 17.83 9.66
CA GLN A 56 -16.15 18.77 10.03
C GLN A 56 -14.76 18.12 10.04
N LEU A 57 -14.65 16.79 10.17
CA LEU A 57 -13.39 16.03 10.03
C LEU A 57 -13.10 15.57 8.59
N THR A 58 -14.10 15.58 7.69
CA THR A 58 -13.91 15.42 6.23
C THR A 58 -14.00 16.76 5.49
N GLY A 59 -14.02 17.88 6.22
CA GLY A 59 -13.95 19.24 5.65
C GLY A 59 -12.57 19.59 5.11
N SER A 60 -11.51 18.96 5.64
CA SER A 60 -10.18 18.97 5.04
C SER A 60 -10.09 17.95 3.91
N VAL A 61 -10.82 18.18 2.81
CA VAL A 61 -10.29 17.79 1.51
C VAL A 61 -9.03 18.61 1.33
N LEU A 62 -7.89 17.96 1.55
CA LEU A 62 -6.62 18.38 0.99
C LEU A 62 -6.86 18.58 -0.51
N HIS A 63 -7.01 19.83 -0.92
CA HIS A 63 -6.42 20.20 -2.18
C HIS A 63 -4.95 19.78 -2.03
N PRO A 64 -4.40 18.90 -2.89
CA PRO A 64 -2.96 18.83 -2.98
C PRO A 64 -2.51 20.27 -3.25
N ALA A 65 -1.68 20.83 -2.37
CA ALA A 65 -1.08 22.12 -2.62
C ALA A 65 -0.38 21.97 -3.97
N LEU A 66 -0.87 22.70 -4.98
CA LEU A 66 -0.42 22.50 -6.35
C LEU A 66 1.09 22.70 -6.35
N ALA A 67 1.82 21.64 -6.75
CA ALA A 67 3.27 21.64 -6.70
C ALA A 67 3.77 22.86 -7.47
N ALA A 68 4.54 23.71 -6.78
CA ALA A 68 4.92 25.01 -7.31
C ALA A 68 5.68 24.82 -8.62
N THR A 69 5.25 25.53 -9.65
CA THR A 69 5.88 25.49 -10.97
C THR A 69 7.06 26.45 -10.98
N ALA A 70 7.98 26.30 -11.95
CA ALA A 70 9.07 27.26 -12.14
C ALA A 70 8.54 28.70 -12.34
N GLU A 71 7.36 28.85 -12.95
CA GLU A 71 6.76 30.16 -13.19
C GLU A 71 6.31 30.87 -11.91
N ASP A 72 5.92 30.12 -10.86
CA ASP A 72 5.62 30.67 -9.53
C ASP A 72 6.86 31.27 -8.84
N PHE A 73 8.05 31.02 -9.40
CA PHE A 73 9.31 31.63 -8.96
C PHE A 73 9.81 32.77 -9.84
N ARG A 74 9.29 32.95 -11.07
CA ARG A 74 9.63 34.08 -11.98
C ARG A 74 8.98 35.40 -11.56
N THR A 75 9.16 35.77 -10.30
CA THR A 75 8.69 37.03 -9.71
C THR A 75 9.41 38.22 -10.33
N ARG A 76 8.88 39.44 -10.10
CA ARG A 76 9.57 40.68 -10.53
C ARG A 76 11.01 40.75 -10.01
N GLU A 77 11.23 40.30 -8.78
CA GLU A 77 12.51 40.25 -8.06
C GLU A 77 13.49 39.21 -8.66
N TYR A 78 13.00 38.01 -9.02
CA TYR A 78 13.78 37.05 -9.81
C TYR A 78 14.19 37.65 -11.16
N MET A 79 13.26 38.34 -11.84
CA MET A 79 13.49 38.89 -13.17
C MET A 79 14.48 40.07 -13.22
N PHE A 80 14.95 40.62 -12.10
CA PHE A 80 16.12 41.53 -12.10
C PHE A 80 17.39 40.82 -12.64
N ASN A 81 17.54 39.52 -12.36
CA ASN A 81 18.58 38.65 -12.92
C ASN A 81 17.99 37.54 -13.81
N GLY A 82 16.78 37.72 -14.34
CA GLY A 82 16.00 36.65 -14.98
C GLY A 82 16.76 35.84 -16.04
N ALA A 83 17.45 36.51 -16.97
CA ALA A 83 18.26 35.84 -17.98
C ALA A 83 19.38 34.98 -17.37
N ALA A 84 20.08 35.47 -16.34
CA ALA A 84 21.12 34.71 -15.65
C ALA A 84 20.53 33.48 -14.96
N LEU A 85 19.49 33.67 -14.15
CA LEU A 85 18.86 32.61 -13.36
C LEU A 85 18.17 31.54 -14.23
N ASP A 86 17.50 31.94 -15.32
CA ASP A 86 16.87 31.02 -16.27
C ASP A 86 17.90 30.26 -17.12
N SER A 87 19.02 30.90 -17.50
CA SER A 87 20.11 30.21 -18.23
C SER A 87 20.78 29.10 -17.42
N MET A 88 20.63 29.14 -16.09
CA MET A 88 21.09 28.12 -15.14
C MET A 88 19.97 27.20 -14.64
N HIS A 89 18.72 27.34 -15.12
CA HIS A 89 17.53 26.59 -14.68
C HIS A 89 17.24 26.69 -13.17
N VAL A 90 17.39 27.88 -12.59
CA VAL A 90 17.24 28.09 -11.14
C VAL A 90 15.78 28.04 -10.69
N ALA A 91 14.83 28.62 -11.46
CA ALA A 91 13.41 28.53 -11.16
C ALA A 91 12.89 27.07 -11.14
N GLU A 92 13.41 26.22 -12.02
CA GLU A 92 13.07 24.79 -12.04
C GLU A 92 13.65 24.03 -10.83
N ALA A 93 14.83 24.43 -10.31
CA ALA A 93 15.33 23.90 -9.04
C ALA A 93 14.48 24.35 -7.84
N TYR A 94 13.98 25.59 -7.87
CA TYR A 94 13.08 26.11 -6.84
C TYR A 94 11.70 25.42 -6.84
N ALA A 95 11.20 25.02 -8.01
CA ALA A 95 9.99 24.20 -8.16
C ALA A 95 10.08 22.84 -7.45
N LEU A 96 11.29 22.29 -7.30
CA LEU A 96 11.57 21.08 -6.51
C LEU A 96 11.73 21.35 -5.00
N GLY A 97 11.63 22.60 -4.54
CA GLY A 97 11.68 23.00 -3.13
C GLY A 97 13.06 23.44 -2.61
N TYR A 98 14.08 23.47 -3.46
CA TYR A 98 15.44 23.86 -3.06
C TYR A 98 15.62 25.38 -3.13
N SER A 99 16.31 25.97 -2.15
CA SER A 99 16.54 27.42 -2.02
C SER A 99 17.81 27.78 -1.22
N GLY A 100 18.63 26.79 -0.85
CA GLY A 100 19.79 26.93 0.02
C GLY A 100 19.45 26.86 1.52
N ALA A 101 18.19 26.55 1.86
CA ALA A 101 17.70 26.56 3.22
C ALA A 101 18.46 25.56 4.12
N GLY A 102 19.01 26.05 5.23
CA GLY A 102 19.78 25.24 6.18
C GLY A 102 21.24 25.00 5.76
N VAL A 103 21.72 25.63 4.69
CA VAL A 103 23.13 25.59 4.27
C VAL A 103 23.80 26.93 4.58
N THR A 104 25.01 26.90 5.14
CA THR A 104 25.89 28.08 5.24
C THR A 104 26.92 28.06 4.11
N VAL A 105 27.05 29.17 3.40
CA VAL A 105 28.05 29.35 2.33
C VAL A 105 29.14 30.30 2.83
N GLY A 106 30.40 29.88 2.72
CA GLY A 106 31.57 30.68 3.05
C GLY A 106 31.89 31.67 1.92
N ILE A 107 32.40 32.85 2.28
CA ILE A 107 32.85 33.88 1.35
C ILE A 107 34.18 34.43 1.86
N ILE A 108 35.24 34.34 1.05
CA ILE A 108 36.54 34.97 1.34
C ILE A 108 36.69 36.18 0.41
N ASN A 109 36.57 37.39 0.96
CA ASN A 109 36.57 38.62 0.16
C ASN A 109 36.86 39.88 0.98
N ARG A 110 36.72 41.07 0.38
CA ARG A 110 36.87 42.37 1.07
C ARG A 110 35.64 42.78 1.90
N VAL A 111 35.01 41.83 2.59
CA VAL A 111 33.93 42.07 3.54
C VAL A 111 33.97 41.05 4.69
N GLY A 112 34.04 41.51 5.93
CA GLY A 112 33.96 40.67 7.14
C GLY A 112 32.62 40.77 7.87
N ASP A 113 31.78 41.75 7.52
CA ASP A 113 30.41 41.89 8.05
C ASP A 113 29.43 42.40 6.98
N LEU A 114 28.27 41.75 6.89
CA LEU A 114 27.16 42.11 6.00
C LEU A 114 25.97 42.73 6.77
N SER A 115 26.08 42.89 8.10
CA SER A 115 25.02 43.43 8.94
C SER A 115 24.61 44.85 8.54
N GLY A 116 23.34 45.19 8.75
CA GLY A 116 22.75 46.47 8.30
C GLY A 116 22.34 46.53 6.82
N ASN A 117 22.61 45.50 6.02
CA ASN A 117 22.00 45.34 4.70
C ASN A 117 20.77 44.41 4.78
N ASN A 118 19.63 44.91 4.31
CA ASN A 118 18.33 44.27 4.40
C ASN A 118 18.27 42.90 3.72
N GLU A 119 19.07 42.67 2.68
CA GLU A 119 19.10 41.41 1.94
C GLU A 119 19.74 40.25 2.71
N PHE A 120 20.54 40.58 3.73
CA PHE A 120 21.27 39.63 4.58
C PHE A 120 20.76 39.60 6.03
N ASN A 121 19.68 40.34 6.35
CA ASN A 121 19.06 40.35 7.67
C ASN A 121 18.72 38.93 8.15
N GLY A 122 19.32 38.52 9.26
CA GLY A 122 19.11 37.19 9.87
C GLY A 122 19.87 36.02 9.22
N LYS A 123 20.75 36.27 8.23
CA LYS A 123 21.51 35.24 7.50
C LYS A 123 23.01 35.25 7.78
N VAL A 124 23.56 36.32 8.35
CA VAL A 124 24.99 36.44 8.61
C VAL A 124 25.36 35.49 9.75
N ASP A 125 26.25 34.54 9.47
CA ASP A 125 26.74 33.56 10.43
C ASP A 125 27.61 34.26 11.49
N ALA A 126 27.47 33.88 12.76
CA ALA A 126 28.19 34.50 13.87
C ALA A 126 29.72 34.28 13.87
N GLY A 127 30.23 33.40 13.00
CA GLY A 127 31.66 33.26 12.70
C GLY A 127 32.19 34.23 11.65
N SER A 128 31.35 35.09 11.07
CA SER A 128 31.78 36.15 10.14
C SER A 128 32.62 37.19 10.86
N HIS A 129 33.79 37.52 10.33
CA HIS A 129 34.71 38.49 10.93
C HIS A 129 35.71 39.04 9.91
N TRP A 130 36.47 40.05 10.34
CA TRP A 130 37.60 40.58 9.59
C TRP A 130 38.89 39.88 10.00
N VAL A 131 39.58 39.32 9.01
CA VAL A 131 40.95 38.77 9.09
C VAL A 131 41.96 39.92 8.93
N SER A 132 41.68 40.84 8.01
CA SER A 132 42.46 42.07 7.76
C SER A 132 41.95 43.27 8.58
N ASP A 133 42.59 44.43 8.43
CA ASP A 133 42.03 45.71 8.88
C ASP A 133 40.70 46.03 8.14
N PRO A 134 39.59 46.38 8.82
CA PRO A 134 38.30 46.71 8.18
C PRO A 134 38.32 47.92 7.25
N SER A 135 39.36 48.76 7.27
CA SER A 135 39.54 49.85 6.30
C SER A 135 39.86 49.36 4.88
N SER A 136 40.19 48.07 4.70
CA SER A 136 40.34 47.41 3.40
C SER A 136 39.01 47.13 2.68
N ALA A 137 37.88 47.39 3.34
CA ALA A 137 36.53 47.08 2.89
C ALA A 137 36.21 47.58 1.48
N SER A 138 35.57 46.73 0.68
CA SER A 138 35.10 47.07 -0.66
C SER A 138 33.65 46.62 -0.86
N PRO A 139 32.83 47.43 -1.56
CA PRO A 139 31.51 47.00 -2.03
C PRO A 139 31.52 45.64 -2.76
N HIS A 140 32.65 45.27 -3.37
CA HIS A 140 32.87 43.96 -4.02
C HIS A 140 32.46 42.76 -3.15
N GLY A 141 32.68 42.80 -1.82
CA GLY A 141 32.25 41.71 -0.95
C GLY A 141 30.72 41.58 -0.86
N TYR A 142 29.99 42.69 -0.81
CA TYR A 142 28.53 42.71 -0.91
C TYR A 142 28.06 42.24 -2.30
N TRP A 143 28.83 42.54 -3.35
CA TRP A 143 28.52 42.13 -4.72
C TRP A 143 28.56 40.60 -4.90
N VAL A 144 29.54 39.95 -4.29
CA VAL A 144 29.66 38.48 -4.25
C VAL A 144 28.54 37.87 -3.39
N ALA A 145 28.31 38.41 -2.18
CA ALA A 145 27.29 37.94 -1.27
C ALA A 145 25.87 37.97 -1.85
N GLY A 146 25.54 38.99 -2.67
CA GLY A 146 24.22 39.14 -3.27
C GLY A 146 23.86 38.02 -4.25
N GLY A 147 24.81 37.60 -5.09
CA GLY A 147 24.61 36.52 -6.06
C GLY A 147 24.30 35.17 -5.39
N ILE A 148 24.89 34.91 -4.22
CA ILE A 148 24.59 33.74 -3.40
C ILE A 148 23.26 33.94 -2.67
N GLY A 149 23.20 34.91 -1.76
CA GLY A 149 22.28 34.88 -0.62
C GLY A 149 21.43 36.13 -0.41
N ALA A 150 21.30 37.04 -1.37
CA ALA A 150 20.29 38.11 -1.28
C ALA A 150 18.88 37.52 -1.14
N ALA A 151 17.96 38.22 -0.46
CA ALA A 151 16.69 37.65 -0.06
C ALA A 151 15.68 37.54 -1.20
N ARG A 152 14.63 36.77 -0.97
CA ARG A 152 13.40 36.78 -1.77
C ARG A 152 12.31 37.44 -0.92
N ASN A 153 12.39 38.76 -0.82
CA ASN A 153 11.57 39.59 0.06
C ASN A 153 10.53 40.46 -0.70
N GLY A 154 10.58 40.46 -2.04
CA GLY A 154 9.73 41.23 -2.95
C GLY A 154 10.33 42.56 -3.43
N PHE A 155 11.57 42.89 -3.07
CA PHE A 155 12.25 44.15 -3.37
C PHE A 155 13.64 43.90 -3.96
N GLY A 156 14.01 44.67 -4.99
CA GLY A 156 15.30 44.52 -5.64
C GLY A 156 15.46 43.19 -6.36
N MET A 157 16.38 42.34 -5.88
CA MET A 157 16.82 41.12 -6.54
C MET A 157 17.12 40.00 -5.54
N GLN A 158 16.89 38.76 -5.96
CA GLN A 158 17.13 37.56 -5.13
C GLN A 158 18.35 36.75 -5.57
N GLY A 159 19.09 36.18 -4.60
CA GLY A 159 20.22 35.28 -4.86
C GLY A 159 19.79 33.90 -5.36
N VAL A 160 20.75 33.08 -5.80
CA VAL A 160 20.54 31.67 -6.22
C VAL A 160 20.23 30.75 -5.03
N ALA A 161 20.74 31.09 -3.85
CA ALA A 161 20.52 30.41 -2.59
C ALA A 161 19.91 31.38 -1.56
N TYR A 162 18.79 32.01 -1.94
CA TYR A 162 18.17 33.12 -1.19
C TYR A 162 17.73 32.80 0.26
N ASN A 163 17.71 31.52 0.66
CA ASN A 163 17.45 31.05 2.03
C ASN A 163 18.71 30.47 2.74
N SER A 164 19.90 30.60 2.14
CA SER A 164 21.17 30.22 2.79
C SER A 164 21.64 31.23 3.83
N ASN A 165 22.45 30.75 4.77
CA ASN A 165 23.27 31.60 5.64
C ASN A 165 24.58 31.94 4.94
N LEU A 166 25.21 33.06 5.30
CA LEU A 166 26.48 33.51 4.74
C LEU A 166 27.51 33.69 5.85
N LEU A 167 28.69 33.06 5.71
CA LEU A 167 29.85 33.30 6.58
C LEU A 167 30.89 34.10 5.79
N THR A 168 31.12 35.35 6.17
CA THR A 168 32.05 36.25 5.46
C THR A 168 33.36 36.46 6.22
N LEU A 169 34.48 36.18 5.57
CA LEU A 169 35.82 36.46 6.07
C LEU A 169 36.43 37.65 5.30
N GLY A 170 36.64 38.75 6.02
CA GLY A 170 37.06 40.04 5.50
C GLY A 170 38.58 40.16 5.39
N THR A 171 39.08 40.28 4.16
CA THR A 171 40.51 40.27 3.82
C THR A 171 40.88 41.51 2.99
N ASP A 172 42.16 41.88 2.95
CA ASP A 172 42.67 42.98 2.11
C ASP A 172 43.15 42.50 0.72
N ASN A 173 42.85 41.26 0.36
CA ASN A 173 43.39 40.48 -0.75
C ASN A 173 44.94 40.37 -0.81
N SER A 174 45.67 40.55 0.29
CA SER A 174 47.10 40.20 0.36
C SER A 174 47.31 38.69 0.45
N VAL A 175 48.49 38.21 0.03
CA VAL A 175 48.85 36.78 0.07
C VAL A 175 48.63 36.16 1.45
N ASN A 176 48.94 36.91 2.51
CA ASN A 176 48.88 36.43 3.89
C ASN A 176 47.45 36.36 4.41
N ASP A 177 46.67 37.45 4.28
CA ASP A 177 45.32 37.52 4.84
C ASP A 177 44.35 36.60 4.08
N LEU A 178 44.64 36.33 2.80
CA LEU A 178 43.90 35.35 2.00
C LEU A 178 44.23 33.90 2.37
N PHE A 179 45.50 33.58 2.61
CA PHE A 179 45.91 32.29 3.17
C PHE A 179 45.30 32.09 4.57
N GLN A 180 45.33 33.13 5.42
CA GLN A 180 44.73 33.10 6.74
C GLN A 180 43.21 32.93 6.67
N GLY A 181 42.51 33.63 5.77
CA GLY A 181 41.07 33.44 5.54
C GLY A 181 40.72 32.03 5.04
N MET A 182 41.59 31.38 4.26
CA MET A 182 41.42 29.96 3.92
C MET A 182 41.65 29.06 5.15
N ALA A 183 42.67 29.33 5.97
CA ALA A 183 42.94 28.60 7.20
C ALA A 183 41.81 28.74 8.24
N ASP A 184 41.26 29.94 8.43
CA ASP A 184 40.15 30.21 9.34
C ASP A 184 38.89 29.44 8.92
N MET A 185 38.64 29.33 7.61
CA MET A 185 37.54 28.53 7.05
C MET A 185 37.69 27.01 7.30
N THR A 186 38.91 26.48 7.51
CA THR A 186 39.10 25.07 7.91
C THR A 186 38.55 24.77 9.31
N ASN A 187 38.41 25.78 10.18
CA ASN A 187 37.81 25.65 11.50
C ASN A 187 36.26 25.60 11.44
N ARG A 188 35.67 25.64 10.25
CA ARG A 188 34.22 25.59 9.99
C ARG A 188 33.85 24.43 9.04
N PRO A 189 34.04 23.17 9.45
CA PRO A 189 33.71 22.00 8.62
C PRO A 189 32.21 21.82 8.34
N ASP A 190 31.34 22.62 8.97
CA ASP A 190 29.94 22.76 8.60
C ASP A 190 29.73 23.57 7.30
N VAL A 191 30.68 24.46 6.96
CA VAL A 191 30.68 25.28 5.75
C VAL A 191 31.33 24.52 4.60
N LYS A 192 30.53 23.71 3.92
CA LYS A 192 30.99 22.81 2.83
C LYS A 192 31.33 23.50 1.51
N ILE A 193 30.91 24.75 1.31
CA ILE A 193 31.01 25.46 0.03
C ILE A 193 31.53 26.85 0.31
N ILE A 194 32.60 27.24 -0.38
CA ILE A 194 33.32 28.49 -0.19
C ILE A 194 33.40 29.20 -1.54
N SER A 195 32.85 30.40 -1.63
CA SER A 195 32.98 31.27 -2.79
C SER A 195 34.21 32.15 -2.66
N ASN A 196 35.04 32.13 -3.71
CA ASN A 196 36.21 32.97 -3.85
C ASN A 196 36.17 33.68 -5.21
N SER A 197 36.34 35.00 -5.17
CA SER A 197 36.10 35.90 -6.31
C SER A 197 37.27 36.86 -6.55
N TRP A 198 38.48 36.48 -6.11
CA TRP A 198 39.76 37.14 -6.40
C TRP A 198 40.77 36.11 -6.96
N ASN A 199 41.84 36.60 -7.61
CA ASN A 199 42.95 35.80 -8.12
C ASN A 199 44.19 36.72 -8.29
N PHE A 200 45.37 36.19 -8.64
CA PHE A 200 46.55 37.00 -8.99
C PHE A 200 46.84 36.92 -10.50
N LEU A 201 47.43 37.98 -11.07
CA LEU A 201 47.69 38.12 -12.52
C LEU A 201 48.92 37.33 -13.00
N PHE A 202 48.98 36.05 -12.64
CA PHE A 202 49.99 35.08 -13.07
C PHE A 202 49.28 33.88 -13.71
N TYR A 203 49.89 33.25 -14.71
CA TYR A 203 49.24 32.20 -15.51
C TYR A 203 50.13 30.96 -15.65
N PRO A 204 49.59 29.72 -15.54
CA PRO A 204 50.39 28.49 -15.60
C PRO A 204 51.25 28.35 -16.86
N ASP A 205 50.71 28.76 -18.01
CA ASP A 205 51.38 28.75 -19.31
C ASP A 205 52.51 29.80 -19.43
N GLN A 206 52.52 30.81 -18.55
CA GLN A 206 53.48 31.91 -18.56
C GLN A 206 54.59 31.78 -17.51
N LEU A 207 54.46 30.86 -16.53
CA LEU A 207 55.41 30.69 -15.41
C LEU A 207 56.88 30.62 -15.86
N SER A 208 57.16 29.91 -16.96
CA SER A 208 58.51 29.75 -17.51
C SER A 208 59.12 31.03 -18.11
N SER A 209 58.33 32.08 -18.31
CA SER A 209 58.77 33.38 -18.86
C SER A 209 59.17 34.40 -17.80
N TYR A 210 58.74 34.23 -16.54
CA TYR A 210 59.09 35.11 -15.44
C TYR A 210 60.53 34.86 -14.96
N SER A 211 61.11 35.79 -14.20
CA SER A 211 62.45 35.63 -13.63
C SER A 211 62.54 34.39 -12.71
N ALA A 212 63.72 33.79 -12.60
CA ALA A 212 63.93 32.62 -11.74
C ALA A 212 63.58 32.89 -10.26
N ALA A 213 63.73 34.14 -9.80
CA ALA A 213 63.31 34.56 -8.46
C ALA A 213 61.78 34.64 -8.31
N MET A 214 61.06 35.09 -9.35
CA MET A 214 59.60 35.06 -9.36
C MET A 214 59.07 33.62 -9.46
N GLN A 215 59.70 32.75 -10.24
CA GLN A 215 59.35 31.32 -10.30
C GLN A 215 59.52 30.63 -8.94
N ASP A 216 60.64 30.90 -8.24
CA ASP A 216 60.89 30.37 -6.89
C ASP A 216 59.88 30.91 -5.86
N LEU A 217 59.59 32.22 -5.88
CA LEU A 217 58.58 32.85 -5.03
C LEU A 217 57.19 32.23 -5.25
N LEU A 218 56.75 32.12 -6.51
CA LEU A 218 55.42 31.61 -6.84
C LEU A 218 55.28 30.13 -6.51
N LEU A 219 56.24 29.28 -6.89
CA LEU A 219 56.13 27.84 -6.72
C LEU A 219 56.49 27.36 -5.31
N ASN A 220 57.65 27.78 -4.80
CA ASN A 220 58.20 27.24 -3.54
C ASN A 220 57.71 27.99 -2.30
N THR A 221 57.21 29.23 -2.43
CA THR A 221 56.60 29.97 -1.30
C THR A 221 55.08 30.05 -1.41
N VAL A 222 54.55 30.70 -2.45
CA VAL A 222 53.11 31.02 -2.54
C VAL A 222 52.27 29.76 -2.75
N VAL A 223 52.52 28.99 -3.81
CA VAL A 223 51.78 27.76 -4.12
C VAL A 223 51.93 26.77 -2.96
N SER A 224 53.13 26.56 -2.42
CA SER A 224 53.36 25.67 -1.27
C SER A 224 52.49 26.00 -0.04
N ALA A 225 52.37 27.28 0.32
CA ALA A 225 51.49 27.72 1.41
C ALA A 225 50.01 27.42 1.08
N TYR A 226 49.54 27.82 -0.11
CA TYR A 226 48.14 27.62 -0.51
C TYR A 226 47.76 26.13 -0.64
N THR A 227 48.66 25.26 -1.11
CA THR A 227 48.48 23.80 -1.11
C THR A 227 48.19 23.27 0.29
N SER A 228 48.90 23.79 1.31
CA SER A 228 48.75 23.34 2.69
C SER A 228 47.36 23.67 3.25
N ALA A 229 46.82 24.86 2.96
CA ALA A 229 45.45 25.22 3.33
C ALA A 229 44.40 24.45 2.49
N ALA A 230 44.65 24.28 1.18
CA ALA A 230 43.74 23.60 0.26
C ALA A 230 43.57 22.11 0.59
N ASP A 231 44.64 21.39 0.98
CA ASP A 231 44.54 19.99 1.39
C ASP A 231 43.77 19.83 2.72
N VAL A 232 43.92 20.76 3.67
CA VAL A 232 43.11 20.75 4.90
C VAL A 232 41.64 20.99 4.57
N LEU A 233 41.29 21.98 3.75
CA LEU A 233 39.92 22.22 3.27
C LEU A 233 39.34 20.97 2.57
N ALA A 234 40.13 20.33 1.72
CA ALA A 234 39.75 19.10 1.02
C ALA A 234 39.52 17.94 2.00
N SER A 235 40.37 17.78 3.02
CA SER A 235 40.23 16.76 4.08
C SER A 235 38.99 16.96 4.98
N GLN A 236 38.57 18.21 5.21
CA GLN A 236 37.29 18.53 5.86
C GLN A 236 36.08 18.33 4.91
N GLY A 237 36.32 18.07 3.63
CA GLY A 237 35.28 17.94 2.61
C GLY A 237 34.64 19.28 2.25
N GLN A 238 35.42 20.36 2.17
CA GLN A 238 34.98 21.70 1.79
C GLN A 238 35.36 22.01 0.33
N LEU A 239 34.42 22.54 -0.45
CA LEU A 239 34.56 22.90 -1.86
C LEU A 239 34.92 24.39 -2.02
N MET A 240 36.03 24.67 -2.71
CA MET A 240 36.41 26.02 -3.12
C MET A 240 35.91 26.31 -4.55
N VAL A 241 35.18 27.41 -4.73
CA VAL A 241 34.62 27.87 -6.01
C VAL A 241 35.28 29.18 -6.41
N MET A 242 36.23 29.12 -7.34
CA MET A 242 37.12 30.22 -7.75
C MET A 242 36.64 30.96 -8.99
N ALA A 243 36.88 32.27 -9.06
CA ALA A 243 36.79 33.04 -10.30
C ALA A 243 38.02 32.84 -11.21
N ALA A 244 37.82 32.59 -12.50
CA ALA A 244 38.91 32.34 -13.46
C ALA A 244 39.86 33.54 -13.67
N GLY A 245 39.40 34.76 -13.39
CA GLY A 245 40.04 36.03 -13.78
C GLY A 245 39.35 36.68 -14.99
N ASN A 246 39.80 37.88 -15.36
CA ASN A 246 39.09 38.81 -16.26
C ASN A 246 40.00 39.43 -17.33
N GLU A 247 41.07 38.74 -17.73
CA GLU A 247 42.14 39.25 -18.59
C GLU A 247 42.13 38.65 -20.00
N GLY A 248 41.10 37.86 -20.34
CA GLY A 248 40.93 37.25 -21.66
C GLY A 248 42.00 36.20 -22.00
N HIS A 249 42.47 35.42 -21.02
CA HIS A 249 43.38 34.29 -21.24
C HIS A 249 42.63 32.99 -21.61
N LEU A 250 43.31 32.06 -22.29
CA LEU A 250 42.77 30.72 -22.52
C LEU A 250 42.85 29.83 -21.27
N THR A 251 43.83 30.10 -20.39
CA THR A 251 44.05 29.46 -19.09
C THR A 251 43.40 30.25 -17.96
N PRO A 252 43.07 29.64 -16.80
CA PRO A 252 42.68 30.38 -15.61
C PRO A 252 43.91 31.03 -14.95
N ALA A 253 43.69 32.14 -14.25
CA ALA A 253 44.72 32.76 -13.42
C ALA A 253 45.09 31.86 -12.21
N LEU A 254 46.33 32.00 -11.72
CA LEU A 254 47.11 30.97 -11.00
C LEU A 254 46.35 30.15 -9.94
N PHE A 255 45.57 30.79 -9.05
CA PHE A 255 44.89 30.06 -7.98
C PHE A 255 43.61 29.34 -8.42
N ALA A 256 42.90 29.88 -9.40
CA ALA A 256 41.81 29.14 -10.05
C ALA A 256 42.35 27.91 -10.79
N ALA A 257 43.59 27.99 -11.30
CA ALA A 257 44.32 26.88 -11.90
C ALA A 257 45.17 26.04 -10.91
N LEU A 258 45.06 26.26 -9.59
CA LEU A 258 45.93 25.62 -8.59
C LEU A 258 46.04 24.08 -8.73
N PRO A 259 44.95 23.32 -8.96
CA PRO A 259 45.05 21.88 -9.22
C PRO A 259 45.96 21.53 -10.40
N THR A 260 45.91 22.30 -11.49
CA THR A 260 46.73 22.08 -12.70
C THR A 260 48.21 22.41 -12.46
N VAL A 261 48.53 23.26 -11.48
CA VAL A 261 49.93 23.61 -11.12
C VAL A 261 50.56 22.55 -10.22
N LEU A 262 49.75 21.88 -9.40
CA LEU A 262 50.20 20.79 -8.51
C LEU A 262 50.27 19.44 -9.25
N ASP A 263 49.42 19.25 -10.25
CA ASP A 263 49.29 18.00 -10.97
C ASP A 263 50.48 17.69 -11.88
N ASN A 264 51.25 16.67 -11.49
CA ASN A 264 52.37 16.14 -12.27
C ASN A 264 52.03 14.83 -13.02
N ASN A 265 50.81 14.26 -12.89
CA ASN A 265 50.47 12.91 -13.39
C ASN A 265 49.02 12.71 -13.90
N GLY A 266 48.20 13.76 -13.97
CA GLY A 266 46.75 13.73 -14.17
C GLY A 266 45.98 13.84 -12.84
N LEU A 267 45.16 14.89 -12.71
CA LEU A 267 44.30 15.41 -11.62
C LEU A 267 43.70 14.40 -10.61
N GLN A 268 44.55 13.64 -9.92
CA GLN A 268 44.17 12.54 -9.01
C GLN A 268 44.54 12.85 -7.54
N ASP A 269 44.59 14.13 -7.17
CA ASP A 269 44.84 14.58 -5.80
C ASP A 269 43.56 15.02 -5.06
N ASN A 270 43.69 15.29 -3.76
CA ASN A 270 42.59 15.68 -2.88
C ASN A 270 42.00 17.05 -3.26
N ILE A 271 42.85 17.98 -3.71
CA ILE A 271 42.52 19.39 -3.95
C ILE A 271 41.75 19.54 -5.27
N ALA A 272 42.20 18.92 -6.36
CA ALA A 272 41.50 18.89 -7.66
C ALA A 272 40.05 18.39 -7.52
N ASN A 273 39.82 17.48 -6.58
CA ASN A 273 38.52 16.94 -6.28
C ASN A 273 37.59 17.91 -5.53
N THR A 274 38.13 18.92 -4.83
CA THR A 274 37.36 19.93 -4.08
C THR A 274 37.56 21.37 -4.58
N TRP A 275 37.99 21.54 -5.84
CA TRP A 275 38.18 22.83 -6.50
C TRP A 275 37.24 22.95 -7.72
N ILE A 276 36.69 24.14 -7.95
CA ILE A 276 36.02 24.49 -9.22
C ILE A 276 36.55 25.84 -9.72
N ASN A 277 36.92 25.90 -10.98
CA ASN A 277 37.20 27.14 -11.72
C ASN A 277 35.92 27.64 -12.42
N VAL A 278 35.59 28.92 -12.32
CA VAL A 278 34.35 29.49 -12.88
C VAL A 278 34.63 30.62 -13.88
N MET A 279 34.18 30.38 -15.11
CA MET A 279 34.27 31.25 -16.27
C MET A 279 32.95 32.03 -16.50
N ALA A 280 33.02 33.13 -17.24
CA ALA A 280 31.89 34.04 -17.47
C ALA A 280 31.31 33.96 -18.89
N TYR A 281 29.98 33.99 -19.00
CA TYR A 281 29.26 34.20 -20.26
C TYR A 281 28.18 35.30 -20.16
N ASP A 282 27.69 35.77 -21.30
CA ASP A 282 26.54 36.65 -21.41
C ASP A 282 25.25 35.82 -21.57
N PRO A 283 24.36 35.79 -20.56
CA PRO A 283 23.13 35.00 -20.61
C PRO A 283 22.06 35.56 -21.56
N SER A 284 22.28 36.72 -22.17
CA SER A 284 21.40 37.27 -23.22
C SER A 284 21.64 36.64 -24.60
N GLN A 285 22.76 35.94 -24.78
CA GLN A 285 23.18 35.40 -26.07
C GLN A 285 22.91 33.90 -26.19
N PRO A 286 22.54 33.38 -27.39
CA PRO A 286 22.46 31.95 -27.61
C PRO A 286 23.86 31.33 -27.61
N THR A 287 24.02 30.11 -27.08
CA THR A 287 25.33 29.47 -26.86
C THR A 287 26.19 29.30 -28.12
N SER A 288 25.60 29.23 -29.31
CA SER A 288 26.31 29.15 -30.59
C SER A 288 26.82 30.50 -31.12
N SER A 289 26.43 31.61 -30.49
CA SER A 289 26.88 32.98 -30.80
C SER A 289 28.38 33.14 -30.55
N ALA A 290 29.06 33.95 -31.37
CA ALA A 290 30.43 34.35 -31.07
C ALA A 290 30.51 35.41 -29.94
N ALA A 291 29.37 35.98 -29.54
CA ALA A 291 29.25 36.91 -28.42
C ALA A 291 28.83 36.23 -27.09
N PHE A 292 28.70 34.90 -27.06
CA PHE A 292 28.23 34.19 -25.87
C PHE A 292 29.24 34.21 -24.72
N ILE A 293 30.50 33.86 -24.99
CA ILE A 293 31.57 33.91 -23.99
C ILE A 293 31.90 35.37 -23.70
N ALA A 294 32.03 35.73 -22.42
CA ALA A 294 32.37 37.09 -22.04
C ALA A 294 33.79 37.43 -22.49
N THR A 295 33.98 38.55 -23.20
CA THR A 295 35.27 38.84 -23.86
C THR A 295 36.44 39.07 -22.91
N PHE A 296 36.17 39.30 -21.62
CA PHE A 296 37.18 39.36 -20.56
C PHE A 296 37.44 38.00 -19.89
N SER A 297 36.60 36.97 -20.06
CA SER A 297 36.72 35.75 -19.27
C SER A 297 38.02 35.02 -19.58
N ASN A 298 38.78 34.71 -18.53
CA ASN A 298 39.74 33.63 -18.60
C ASN A 298 39.01 32.29 -18.76
N LEU A 299 39.62 31.32 -19.44
CA LEU A 299 38.96 30.06 -19.86
C LEU A 299 39.63 28.81 -19.26
N ALA A 300 39.15 27.62 -19.64
CA ALA A 300 39.49 26.35 -18.99
C ALA A 300 40.65 25.56 -19.62
N GLN A 301 41.54 26.17 -20.43
CA GLN A 301 42.70 25.45 -20.97
C GLN A 301 43.57 24.91 -19.81
N GLY A 302 43.85 23.61 -19.82
CA GLY A 302 44.55 22.92 -18.73
C GLY A 302 43.70 22.64 -17.47
N ALA A 303 42.49 23.20 -17.37
CA ALA A 303 41.61 23.12 -16.19
C ALA A 303 40.23 22.47 -16.48
N THR A 304 40.06 21.86 -17.66
CA THR A 304 38.76 21.42 -18.22
C THR A 304 37.95 20.50 -17.29
N ASP A 305 38.59 19.53 -16.63
CA ASP A 305 37.92 18.52 -15.80
C ASP A 305 37.35 19.06 -14.47
N TYR A 306 37.62 20.33 -14.13
CA TYR A 306 37.09 21.00 -12.92
C TYR A 306 36.57 22.44 -13.20
N SER A 307 36.31 22.78 -14.47
CA SER A 307 35.84 24.12 -14.86
C SER A 307 34.36 24.16 -15.25
N LEU A 308 33.67 25.25 -14.90
CA LEU A 308 32.27 25.54 -15.23
C LEU A 308 32.08 26.95 -15.79
N LEU A 309 31.04 27.12 -16.61
CA LEU A 309 30.53 28.41 -17.07
C LEU A 309 29.33 28.84 -16.22
N ALA A 310 29.33 30.09 -15.76
CA ALA A 310 28.16 30.75 -15.15
C ALA A 310 28.00 32.19 -15.69
N PRO A 311 26.83 32.82 -15.55
CA PRO A 311 26.60 34.18 -16.01
C PRO A 311 27.60 35.15 -15.37
N GLY A 312 28.17 36.05 -16.17
CA GLY A 312 29.14 37.05 -15.68
C GLY A 312 29.06 38.40 -16.38
N VAL A 313 28.14 38.58 -17.32
CA VAL A 313 27.89 39.86 -18.02
C VAL A 313 26.52 40.41 -17.61
N ASN A 314 26.44 41.73 -17.43
CA ASN A 314 25.25 42.49 -17.06
C ASN A 314 24.56 42.02 -15.76
N VAL A 315 25.27 41.33 -14.86
CA VAL A 315 24.77 40.83 -13.58
C VAL A 315 24.34 42.00 -12.68
N ILE A 316 23.15 41.93 -12.08
CA ILE A 316 22.73 42.84 -11.01
C ILE A 316 23.05 42.19 -9.66
N THR A 317 23.59 42.95 -8.71
CA THR A 317 23.83 42.46 -7.35
C THR A 317 23.65 43.55 -6.28
N THR A 318 23.54 43.14 -5.02
CA THR A 318 23.49 44.01 -3.84
C THR A 318 24.79 44.77 -3.65
N SER A 319 24.70 46.01 -3.20
CA SER A 319 25.82 46.87 -2.84
C SER A 319 25.57 47.52 -1.47
N THR A 320 26.51 48.35 -1.01
CA THR A 320 26.42 49.10 0.26
C THR A 320 25.16 49.96 0.35
N ASN A 321 24.71 50.27 1.57
CA ASN A 321 23.58 51.17 1.84
C ASN A 321 22.23 50.74 1.24
N ASN A 322 21.96 49.42 1.14
CA ASN A 322 20.72 48.87 0.57
C ASN A 322 20.47 49.26 -0.90
N THR A 323 21.56 49.36 -1.68
CA THR A 323 21.50 49.68 -3.12
C THR A 323 21.84 48.47 -3.99
N PHE A 324 21.60 48.57 -5.30
CA PHE A 324 21.92 47.53 -6.28
C PHE A 324 22.79 48.12 -7.39
N VAL A 325 23.69 47.32 -7.94
CA VAL A 325 24.63 47.71 -9.00
C VAL A 325 24.59 46.71 -10.15
N ARG A 326 24.84 47.16 -11.38
CA ARG A 326 25.09 46.28 -12.54
C ARG A 326 26.59 46.20 -12.81
N ILE A 327 27.12 44.99 -12.93
CA ILE A 327 28.56 44.69 -13.02
C ILE A 327 28.84 43.54 -13.99
N ASN A 328 30.13 43.36 -14.31
CA ASN A 328 30.64 42.31 -15.18
C ASN A 328 31.91 41.72 -14.56
N GLY A 329 32.08 40.39 -14.62
CA GLY A 329 33.29 39.71 -14.12
C GLY A 329 33.04 38.25 -13.69
N THR A 330 34.07 37.41 -13.79
CA THR A 330 34.07 36.02 -13.27
C THR A 330 33.91 35.97 -11.74
N SER A 331 34.25 37.06 -11.07
CA SER A 331 33.95 37.34 -9.66
C SER A 331 32.46 37.32 -9.31
N PHE A 332 31.56 37.39 -10.31
CA PHE A 332 30.10 37.31 -10.12
C PHE A 332 29.50 36.02 -10.70
N SER A 333 30.30 35.25 -11.44
CA SER A 333 29.98 33.90 -11.90
C SER A 333 30.27 32.85 -10.82
N SER A 334 31.38 32.99 -10.10
CA SER A 334 31.75 32.16 -8.93
C SER A 334 30.68 32.10 -7.82
N PRO A 335 30.07 33.21 -7.34
CA PRO A 335 28.98 33.16 -6.37
C PRO A 335 27.72 32.46 -6.88
N TYR A 336 27.42 32.50 -8.18
CA TYR A 336 26.29 31.74 -8.73
C TYR A 336 26.54 30.22 -8.67
N VAL A 337 27.74 29.74 -9.01
CA VAL A 337 28.10 28.31 -8.86
C VAL A 337 28.08 27.88 -7.40
N ALA A 338 28.59 28.71 -6.48
CA ALA A 338 28.51 28.45 -5.04
C ALA A 338 27.05 28.40 -4.54
N GLY A 339 26.19 29.28 -5.04
CA GLY A 339 24.75 29.27 -4.79
C GLY A 339 24.08 27.98 -5.28
N VAL A 340 24.38 27.51 -6.49
CA VAL A 340 23.86 26.20 -6.97
C VAL A 340 24.41 25.07 -6.11
N GLY A 341 25.67 25.12 -5.70
CA GLY A 341 26.26 24.18 -4.73
C GLY A 341 25.47 24.12 -3.42
N ALA A 342 24.95 25.26 -2.93
CA ALA A 342 24.12 25.29 -1.74
C ALA A 342 22.73 24.65 -1.97
N LEU A 343 22.17 24.73 -3.18
CA LEU A 343 20.97 23.96 -3.54
C LEU A 343 21.26 22.45 -3.53
N VAL A 344 22.42 22.02 -4.05
CA VAL A 344 22.87 20.61 -4.01
C VAL A 344 23.09 20.14 -2.57
N SER A 345 23.71 20.95 -1.71
CA SER A 345 23.90 20.58 -0.29
C SER A 345 22.60 20.60 0.52
N GLN A 346 21.56 21.30 0.08
CA GLN A 346 20.22 21.15 0.65
C GLN A 346 19.55 19.84 0.17
N ALA A 347 19.71 19.49 -1.11
CA ALA A 347 19.16 18.26 -1.69
C ALA A 347 19.81 17.00 -1.11
N PHE A 348 21.13 17.03 -0.85
CA PHE A 348 21.90 15.89 -0.37
C PHE A 348 22.79 16.25 0.83
N PRO A 349 22.22 16.47 2.04
CA PRO A 349 22.96 17.00 3.19
C PRO A 349 24.10 16.11 3.73
N TYR A 350 24.21 14.86 3.29
CA TYR A 350 25.33 13.97 3.61
C TYR A 350 26.57 14.17 2.73
N MET A 351 26.42 14.73 1.51
CA MET A 351 27.51 14.91 0.56
C MET A 351 28.61 15.83 1.09
N SER A 352 29.85 15.49 0.78
CA SER A 352 31.03 16.34 0.93
C SER A 352 31.14 17.35 -0.22
N GLY A 353 31.99 18.36 -0.07
CA GLY A 353 32.36 19.32 -1.12
C GLY A 353 32.85 18.66 -2.41
N LYS A 354 33.60 17.55 -2.31
CA LYS A 354 33.96 16.72 -3.48
C LYS A 354 32.73 16.23 -4.23
N GLN A 355 31.79 15.59 -3.51
CA GLN A 355 30.58 15.02 -4.11
C GLN A 355 29.65 16.12 -4.64
N ILE A 356 29.59 17.29 -3.99
CA ILE A 356 28.89 18.47 -4.51
C ILE A 356 29.54 18.95 -5.81
N ALA A 357 30.88 19.00 -5.89
CA ALA A 357 31.59 19.35 -7.12
C ALA A 357 31.36 18.32 -8.23
N ASP A 358 31.41 17.02 -7.91
CA ASP A 358 31.14 15.93 -8.85
C ASP A 358 29.71 16.02 -9.41
N VAL A 359 28.72 16.41 -8.60
CA VAL A 359 27.36 16.72 -9.05
C VAL A 359 27.35 17.95 -9.97
N LEU A 360 27.90 19.11 -9.54
CA LEU A 360 27.90 20.35 -10.32
C LEU A 360 28.57 20.18 -11.70
N LEU A 361 29.70 19.48 -11.73
CA LEU A 361 30.48 19.19 -12.94
C LEU A 361 29.75 18.20 -13.86
N SER A 362 29.19 17.10 -13.31
CA SER A 362 28.54 16.08 -14.14
C SER A 362 27.13 16.42 -14.62
N THR A 363 26.50 17.43 -14.04
CA THR A 363 25.13 17.86 -14.41
C THR A 363 25.08 19.09 -15.31
N ALA A 364 26.22 19.74 -15.56
CA ALA A 364 26.35 20.89 -16.44
C ALA A 364 25.77 20.65 -17.85
N THR A 365 25.41 21.73 -18.53
CA THR A 365 24.94 21.74 -19.93
C THR A 365 26.15 21.91 -20.86
N PRO A 366 26.63 20.84 -21.54
CA PRO A 366 27.88 20.89 -22.28
C PRO A 366 27.75 21.66 -23.60
N LEU A 367 28.78 22.42 -23.95
CA LEU A 367 28.85 23.17 -25.22
C LEU A 367 29.45 22.27 -26.31
N THR A 368 28.58 21.60 -27.08
CA THR A 368 28.96 20.58 -28.06
C THR A 368 28.01 20.60 -29.28
N GLY A 369 28.49 20.14 -30.44
CA GLY A 369 27.67 20.09 -31.65
C GLY A 369 27.08 21.45 -32.02
N SER A 370 25.75 21.56 -32.00
CA SER A 370 25.02 22.80 -32.31
C SER A 370 24.95 23.82 -31.17
N SER A 371 25.31 23.47 -29.92
CA SER A 371 25.42 24.42 -28.80
C SER A 371 26.82 25.03 -28.64
N LEU A 372 27.77 24.64 -29.50
CA LEU A 372 29.15 25.11 -29.47
C LEU A 372 29.26 26.55 -30.02
N PRO A 373 29.91 27.50 -29.32
CA PRO A 373 30.16 28.85 -29.83
C PRO A 373 30.92 28.80 -31.16
N LYS A 374 30.45 29.50 -32.21
CA LYS A 374 31.10 29.44 -33.54
C LYS A 374 32.50 30.05 -33.58
N ALA A 375 32.80 30.94 -32.63
CA ALA A 375 34.11 31.50 -32.33
C ALA A 375 34.11 32.01 -30.87
N VAL A 376 35.28 32.16 -30.28
CA VAL A 376 35.52 32.86 -29.01
C VAL A 376 36.31 34.12 -29.33
N VAL A 377 35.89 35.26 -28.80
CA VAL A 377 36.56 36.56 -28.97
C VAL A 377 36.97 37.07 -27.60
N LEU A 378 38.26 37.35 -27.38
CA LEU A 378 38.79 37.81 -26.09
C LEU A 378 39.52 39.15 -26.23
N ALA A 379 39.34 40.04 -25.24
CA ALA A 379 40.27 41.12 -24.93
C ALA A 379 41.43 40.53 -24.14
N ASN A 380 42.39 39.94 -24.85
CA ASN A 380 43.55 39.30 -24.24
C ASN A 380 44.56 40.37 -23.79
N GLU A 381 44.53 40.67 -22.50
CA GLU A 381 45.54 41.48 -21.82
C GLU A 381 46.80 40.65 -21.55
N GLN A 382 47.93 41.30 -21.30
CA GLN A 382 49.20 40.67 -20.95
C GLN A 382 49.90 41.53 -19.89
N TYR A 383 50.43 40.89 -18.85
CA TYR A 383 51.01 41.53 -17.68
C TYR A 383 52.46 41.06 -17.48
N ASP A 384 53.32 41.94 -16.95
CA ASP A 384 54.69 41.59 -16.56
C ASP A 384 54.74 40.96 -15.15
N GLU A 385 55.92 40.53 -14.70
CA GLU A 385 56.11 39.96 -13.36
C GLU A 385 55.87 40.97 -12.21
N ASN A 386 55.73 42.27 -12.52
CA ASN A 386 55.34 43.33 -11.59
C ASN A 386 53.82 43.62 -11.63
N GLN A 387 53.03 42.78 -12.32
CA GLN A 387 51.59 42.95 -12.55
C GLN A 387 51.23 44.27 -13.26
N SER A 388 52.12 44.78 -14.11
CA SER A 388 51.88 45.95 -14.97
C SER A 388 51.42 45.51 -16.37
N LEU A 389 50.32 46.11 -16.86
CA LEU A 389 49.76 45.82 -18.19
C LEU A 389 50.75 46.23 -19.29
N THR A 390 51.25 45.27 -20.06
CA THR A 390 52.19 45.51 -21.17
C THR A 390 51.51 45.68 -22.52
N SER A 391 50.38 44.99 -22.74
CA SER A 391 49.59 45.08 -23.97
C SER A 391 48.18 44.51 -23.80
N SER A 392 47.24 44.93 -24.64
CA SER A 392 45.91 44.32 -24.76
C SER A 392 45.52 44.18 -26.23
N ALA A 393 45.14 42.97 -26.66
CA ALA A 393 44.85 42.64 -28.05
C ALA A 393 43.55 41.82 -28.18
N ILE A 394 42.74 42.13 -29.19
CA ILE A 394 41.61 41.28 -29.56
C ILE A 394 42.14 39.99 -30.20
N LYS A 395 41.80 38.85 -29.60
CA LYS A 395 42.08 37.52 -30.13
C LYS A 395 40.79 36.83 -30.53
N VAL A 396 40.82 36.05 -31.61
CA VAL A 396 39.70 35.24 -32.08
C VAL A 396 40.15 33.79 -32.22
N TYR A 397 39.42 32.88 -31.59
CA TYR A 397 39.67 31.44 -31.60
C TYR A 397 38.45 30.73 -32.22
N ALA A 398 38.68 29.73 -33.08
CA ALA A 398 37.59 28.96 -33.70
C ALA A 398 38.06 27.59 -34.16
N THR A 399 37.14 26.73 -34.59
CA THR A 399 37.44 25.43 -35.21
C THR A 399 37.70 25.52 -36.72
N ARG A 400 37.56 26.71 -37.33
CA ARG A 400 37.81 26.98 -38.76
C ARG A 400 38.02 28.47 -39.05
N THR A 401 38.59 28.76 -40.22
CA THR A 401 38.64 30.11 -40.82
C THR A 401 37.29 30.52 -41.44
N GLY A 402 37.20 31.73 -42.00
CA GLY A 402 35.97 32.23 -42.64
C GLY A 402 34.80 32.40 -41.66
N ILE A 403 35.07 32.94 -40.47
CA ILE A 403 34.03 33.25 -39.47
C ILE A 403 33.38 34.60 -39.81
N THR A 404 32.04 34.64 -39.78
CA THR A 404 31.26 35.87 -39.97
C THR A 404 30.40 36.16 -38.75
N PHE A 405 30.25 37.45 -38.44
CA PHE A 405 29.46 37.97 -37.32
C PHE A 405 28.25 38.73 -37.87
N THR A 406 27.12 38.59 -37.20
CA THR A 406 25.94 39.45 -37.43
C THR A 406 26.14 40.81 -36.77
N ASP A 407 25.39 41.84 -37.20
CA ASP A 407 25.44 43.16 -36.56
C ASP A 407 25.09 43.11 -35.06
N ASN A 408 24.19 42.21 -34.65
CA ASN A 408 23.84 42.02 -33.22
C ASN A 408 25.01 41.45 -32.41
N GLU A 409 25.72 40.47 -32.97
CA GLU A 409 26.92 39.92 -32.34
C GLU A 409 28.04 40.95 -32.27
N LEU A 410 28.26 41.73 -33.34
CA LEU A 410 29.26 42.80 -33.32
C LEU A 410 28.90 43.90 -32.31
N THR A 411 27.62 44.28 -32.20
CA THR A 411 27.14 45.25 -31.19
C THR A 411 27.38 44.74 -29.77
N THR A 412 27.11 43.45 -29.52
CA THR A 412 27.33 42.81 -28.22
C THR A 412 28.81 42.68 -27.90
N LEU A 413 29.63 42.23 -28.86
CA LEU A 413 31.09 42.12 -28.71
C LEU A 413 31.75 43.47 -28.49
N VAL A 414 31.38 44.51 -29.22
CA VAL A 414 31.84 45.89 -28.98
C VAL A 414 31.48 46.33 -27.55
N SER A 415 30.24 46.09 -27.12
CA SER A 415 29.80 46.42 -25.76
C SER A 415 30.58 45.68 -24.67
N SER A 416 30.90 44.39 -24.90
CA SER A 416 31.70 43.57 -23.98
C SER A 416 33.17 44.01 -23.96
N LEU A 417 33.79 44.24 -25.11
CA LEU A 417 35.18 44.69 -25.22
C LEU A 417 35.38 46.07 -24.60
N LYS A 418 34.40 46.97 -24.69
CA LYS A 418 34.46 48.32 -24.10
C LYS A 418 34.32 48.36 -22.57
N ILE A 419 34.17 47.20 -21.92
CA ILE A 419 34.41 47.04 -20.47
C ILE A 419 35.92 47.17 -20.17
N ASN A 420 36.78 46.72 -21.09
CA ASN A 420 38.23 46.83 -20.97
C ASN A 420 38.69 48.29 -21.13
N SER A 421 39.61 48.75 -20.26
CA SER A 421 40.15 50.11 -20.27
C SER A 421 40.83 50.51 -21.58
N THR A 422 41.41 49.57 -22.32
CA THR A 422 42.06 49.80 -23.61
C THR A 422 41.06 50.19 -24.70
N TYR A 423 39.85 49.62 -24.69
CA TYR A 423 38.86 49.80 -25.76
C TYR A 423 37.72 50.77 -25.38
N SER A 424 37.50 51.02 -24.09
CA SER A 424 36.41 51.90 -23.60
C SER A 424 36.40 53.29 -24.25
N GLY A 425 37.58 53.88 -24.49
CA GLY A 425 37.77 55.18 -25.14
C GLY A 425 37.68 55.19 -26.68
N MET A 426 37.53 54.03 -27.33
CA MET A 426 37.39 53.93 -28.79
C MET A 426 35.93 54.10 -29.24
N THR A 427 35.72 54.54 -30.48
CA THR A 427 34.38 54.51 -31.09
C THR A 427 33.95 53.08 -31.41
N ASP A 428 32.64 52.85 -31.48
CA ASP A 428 32.10 51.51 -31.71
C ASP A 428 32.52 50.94 -33.07
N ASP A 429 32.67 51.80 -34.09
CA ASP A 429 33.24 51.44 -35.40
C ASP A 429 34.72 51.06 -35.34
N GLN A 430 35.53 51.70 -34.48
CA GLN A 430 36.93 51.34 -34.28
C GLN A 430 37.06 49.95 -33.66
N VAL A 431 36.28 49.66 -32.61
CA VAL A 431 36.26 48.33 -31.98
C VAL A 431 35.70 47.28 -32.94
N ARG A 432 34.64 47.60 -33.70
CA ARG A 432 34.08 46.75 -34.76
C ARG A 432 35.12 46.40 -35.84
N ALA A 433 35.89 47.38 -36.30
CA ALA A 433 36.97 47.16 -37.26
C ALA A 433 38.09 46.29 -36.69
N ALA A 434 38.43 46.46 -35.41
CA ALA A 434 39.45 45.66 -34.72
C ALA A 434 39.01 44.18 -34.55
N ILE A 435 37.74 43.90 -34.19
CA ILE A 435 37.18 42.54 -34.17
C ILE A 435 37.31 41.88 -35.55
N LEU A 436 36.88 42.59 -36.61
CA LEU A 436 36.90 42.07 -37.98
C LEU A 436 38.33 41.84 -38.50
N SER A 437 39.29 42.66 -38.08
CA SER A 437 40.71 42.47 -38.37
C SER A 437 41.28 41.21 -37.69
N ALA A 438 40.97 41.00 -36.41
CA ALA A 438 41.40 39.84 -35.64
C ALA A 438 40.75 38.52 -36.12
N ALA A 439 39.57 38.58 -36.74
CA ALA A 439 38.85 37.43 -37.28
C ALA A 439 39.24 37.04 -38.73
N THR A 440 40.18 37.75 -39.37
CA THR A 440 40.66 37.38 -40.71
C THR A 440 41.40 36.05 -40.71
N ASP A 441 41.40 35.36 -41.85
CA ASP A 441 42.02 34.03 -42.04
C ASP A 441 43.54 33.97 -41.74
N GLN A 442 44.22 35.11 -41.60
CA GLN A 442 45.62 35.21 -41.19
C GLN A 442 45.82 35.47 -39.67
N ASN A 443 44.81 36.01 -38.98
CA ASN A 443 44.89 36.42 -37.57
C ASN A 443 44.11 35.51 -36.62
N ILE A 444 43.11 34.78 -37.14
CA ILE A 444 42.28 33.86 -36.36
C ILE A 444 43.09 32.61 -35.95
N THR A 445 42.99 32.25 -34.67
CA THR A 445 43.62 31.04 -34.14
C THR A 445 42.70 29.84 -34.34
N VAL A 446 43.06 28.95 -35.26
CA VAL A 446 42.29 27.72 -35.52
C VAL A 446 42.76 26.61 -34.59
N MET A 447 41.82 26.03 -33.83
CA MET A 447 42.05 24.96 -32.85
C MET A 447 41.39 23.66 -33.32
N THR A 448 41.81 22.50 -32.79
CA THR A 448 41.04 21.26 -32.99
C THR A 448 39.71 21.37 -32.25
N GLN A 449 38.70 20.59 -32.68
CA GLN A 449 37.39 20.61 -32.02
C GLN A 449 37.48 20.20 -30.53
N ASN A 450 38.40 19.29 -30.18
CA ASN A 450 38.58 18.84 -28.80
C ASN A 450 39.22 19.95 -27.94
N ASP A 451 40.30 20.58 -28.40
CA ASP A 451 40.99 21.64 -27.66
C ASP A 451 40.08 22.87 -27.50
N TYR A 452 39.28 23.16 -28.52
CA TYR A 452 38.32 24.25 -28.50
C TYR A 452 37.13 23.96 -27.56
N GLN A 453 36.64 22.72 -27.50
CA GLN A 453 35.63 22.32 -26.51
C GLN A 453 36.20 22.36 -25.08
N ALA A 454 37.48 22.00 -24.91
CA ALA A 454 38.15 21.99 -23.62
C ALA A 454 38.25 23.38 -22.95
N LEU A 455 38.17 24.47 -23.74
CA LEU A 455 38.08 25.84 -23.23
C LEU A 455 36.82 26.10 -22.38
N PHE A 456 35.75 25.31 -22.54
CA PHE A 456 34.46 25.52 -21.89
C PHE A 456 34.24 24.65 -20.64
N GLY A 457 35.24 23.89 -20.22
CA GLY A 457 35.12 22.97 -19.08
C GLY A 457 34.04 21.92 -19.31
N GLN A 458 33.19 21.68 -18.30
CA GLN A 458 32.01 20.82 -18.41
C GLN A 458 30.79 21.56 -19.01
N GLY A 459 30.91 22.86 -19.31
CA GLY A 459 29.83 23.70 -19.82
C GLY A 459 29.10 24.51 -18.74
N VAL A 460 27.85 24.89 -19.02
CA VAL A 460 27.06 25.83 -18.21
C VAL A 460 26.48 25.14 -16.97
N VAL A 461 26.63 25.72 -15.79
CA VAL A 461 26.06 25.19 -14.54
C VAL A 461 24.52 25.06 -14.62
N ASN A 462 23.97 23.92 -14.19
CA ASN A 462 22.55 23.59 -14.35
C ASN A 462 21.93 23.21 -13.00
N ALA A 463 21.26 24.17 -12.37
CA ALA A 463 20.71 24.02 -11.02
C ALA A 463 19.64 22.92 -10.95
N PHE A 464 18.74 22.86 -11.93
CA PHE A 464 17.67 21.86 -11.98
C PHE A 464 18.20 20.42 -12.04
N LYS A 465 19.22 20.16 -12.86
CA LYS A 465 19.86 18.84 -12.88
C LYS A 465 20.68 18.58 -11.62
N ALA A 466 21.44 19.57 -11.12
CA ALA A 466 22.31 19.40 -9.96
C ALA A 466 21.54 18.96 -8.71
N VAL A 467 20.36 19.51 -8.44
CA VAL A 467 19.51 19.09 -7.30
C VAL A 467 18.82 17.73 -7.48
N GLN A 468 19.05 17.03 -8.60
CA GLN A 468 18.54 15.69 -8.91
C GLN A 468 19.62 14.60 -8.88
N GLY A 469 20.81 14.90 -8.34
CA GLY A 469 21.90 13.94 -8.14
C GLY A 469 23.01 14.09 -9.19
N PRO A 470 24.03 13.20 -9.19
CA PRO A 470 25.07 13.21 -10.23
C PRO A 470 24.49 12.90 -11.61
N GLY A 471 25.15 13.35 -12.67
CA GLY A 471 24.89 12.91 -14.05
C GLY A 471 25.89 11.86 -14.56
N LEU A 472 27.05 11.73 -13.92
CA LEU A 472 28.15 10.86 -14.33
C LEU A 472 28.95 10.39 -13.10
N LEU A 473 29.37 9.13 -13.09
CA LEU A 473 30.43 8.63 -12.20
C LEU A 473 31.79 8.80 -12.91
N ASN A 474 32.63 9.74 -12.45
CA ASN A 474 33.87 10.11 -13.15
C ASN A 474 35.13 9.57 -12.46
N ALA A 475 35.74 8.52 -13.02
CA ALA A 475 36.95 7.91 -12.48
C ALA A 475 38.25 8.70 -12.71
N LYS A 476 38.25 9.80 -13.47
CA LYS A 476 39.35 10.79 -13.39
C LYS A 476 39.39 11.43 -11.99
N ARG A 477 38.22 11.58 -11.36
CA ARG A 477 37.97 12.21 -10.07
C ARG A 477 37.74 11.14 -8.97
N LEU A 478 38.49 10.04 -9.07
CA LEU A 478 38.59 8.98 -8.06
C LEU A 478 40.08 8.70 -7.81
N VAL A 479 40.39 8.16 -6.64
CA VAL A 479 41.76 7.91 -6.17
C VAL A 479 42.00 6.42 -5.94
N ASN A 480 43.25 6.01 -5.71
CA ASN A 480 43.61 4.58 -5.60
C ASN A 480 42.90 3.83 -4.45
N SER A 481 42.30 4.50 -3.46
CA SER A 481 41.45 3.88 -2.43
C SER A 481 40.02 3.55 -2.90
N ASP A 482 39.58 4.11 -4.03
CA ASP A 482 38.31 3.78 -4.68
C ASP A 482 38.40 2.51 -5.55
N LEU A 483 39.61 1.97 -5.74
CA LEU A 483 39.85 0.69 -6.40
C LEU A 483 39.32 -0.45 -5.52
N SER A 484 38.52 -1.34 -6.11
CA SER A 484 38.21 -2.65 -5.53
C SER A 484 38.71 -3.77 -6.44
N SER A 485 39.42 -4.74 -5.86
CA SER A 485 40.13 -5.80 -6.58
C SER A 485 39.68 -7.19 -6.14
N GLY A 486 39.34 -8.05 -7.12
CA GLY A 486 39.04 -9.47 -6.91
C GLY A 486 37.60 -9.77 -6.47
N THR A 487 37.00 -8.93 -5.63
CA THR A 487 35.63 -9.10 -5.09
C THR A 487 34.56 -9.31 -6.18
N PHE A 488 34.77 -8.71 -7.36
CA PHE A 488 33.83 -8.72 -8.49
C PHE A 488 34.38 -9.47 -9.71
N GLY A 489 35.33 -10.40 -9.51
CA GLY A 489 35.98 -11.14 -10.60
C GLY A 489 37.05 -10.35 -11.38
N GLY A 490 37.36 -9.13 -10.95
CA GLY A 490 38.35 -8.25 -11.56
C GLY A 490 38.62 -7.00 -10.72
N ASN A 491 39.22 -5.98 -11.34
CA ASN A 491 39.39 -4.65 -10.76
C ASN A 491 38.28 -3.71 -11.24
N VAL A 492 37.75 -2.88 -10.35
CA VAL A 492 36.72 -1.86 -10.64
C VAL A 492 36.99 -0.58 -9.85
N ALA A 493 36.52 0.57 -10.35
CA ALA A 493 36.50 1.81 -9.59
C ALA A 493 35.12 1.99 -8.91
N LEU A 494 35.07 2.41 -7.64
CA LEU A 494 33.80 2.59 -6.90
C LEU A 494 33.63 4.03 -6.42
N TYR A 495 32.75 4.77 -7.10
CA TYR A 495 32.25 6.04 -6.59
C TYR A 495 31.44 5.79 -5.32
N SER A 496 31.95 6.23 -4.18
CA SER A 496 31.40 5.89 -2.86
C SER A 496 30.51 7.01 -2.30
N ILE A 497 29.33 6.65 -1.81
CA ILE A 497 28.37 7.57 -1.19
C ILE A 497 27.80 6.99 0.12
N ASP A 498 28.00 7.70 1.23
CA ASP A 498 27.38 7.42 2.52
C ASP A 498 26.19 8.37 2.72
N THR A 499 24.98 7.83 2.86
CA THR A 499 23.76 8.64 3.08
C THR A 499 23.57 9.11 4.52
N LYS A 500 24.40 8.65 5.49
CA LYS A 500 24.37 9.06 6.91
C LYS A 500 23.00 8.95 7.60
N GLY A 501 22.13 8.06 7.10
CA GLY A 501 20.77 7.87 7.62
C GLY A 501 19.69 8.72 6.95
N ILE A 502 20.03 9.54 5.95
CA ILE A 502 19.10 10.42 5.24
C ILE A 502 18.59 9.73 3.97
N ASP A 503 17.28 9.78 3.73
CA ASP A 503 16.67 9.31 2.48
C ASP A 503 16.88 10.33 1.33
N SER A 504 17.05 9.87 0.09
CA SER A 504 17.25 10.73 -1.08
C SER A 504 16.84 10.07 -2.39
N THR A 505 16.50 10.88 -3.39
CA THR A 505 16.21 10.43 -4.75
C THR A 505 17.18 11.07 -5.74
N TRP A 506 17.83 10.26 -6.58
CA TRP A 506 18.55 10.71 -7.75
C TRP A 506 17.72 10.39 -9.01
N SER A 507 17.45 11.42 -9.80
CA SER A 507 16.50 11.39 -10.92
C SER A 507 17.14 11.62 -12.29
N ASN A 508 18.42 12.01 -12.33
CA ASN A 508 19.20 12.07 -13.57
C ASN A 508 19.52 10.66 -14.09
N ASP A 509 19.72 10.52 -15.39
CA ASP A 509 20.33 9.33 -15.99
C ASP A 509 21.85 9.34 -15.71
N ILE A 510 22.35 8.39 -14.91
CA ILE A 510 23.76 8.40 -14.48
C ILE A 510 24.64 7.62 -15.48
N GLY A 511 25.55 8.31 -16.18
CA GLY A 511 26.58 7.70 -17.02
C GLY A 511 27.91 7.44 -16.28
N GLN A 512 28.98 7.15 -17.03
CA GLN A 512 30.33 7.03 -16.48
C GLN A 512 31.39 7.68 -17.39
N ILE A 513 32.47 8.18 -16.77
CA ILE A 513 33.73 8.54 -17.43
C ILE A 513 34.84 7.67 -16.86
N LYS A 514 35.57 6.97 -17.74
CA LYS A 514 36.73 6.16 -17.35
C LYS A 514 37.98 7.01 -17.15
N ASN A 515 38.86 6.60 -16.23
CA ASN A 515 40.20 7.17 -16.12
C ASN A 515 41.06 6.71 -17.32
N THR A 516 41.88 7.61 -17.87
CA THR A 516 42.78 7.34 -19.02
C THR A 516 44.24 7.70 -18.73
N ALA A 517 44.59 8.04 -17.48
CA ALA A 517 45.94 8.41 -17.10
C ALA A 517 46.86 7.18 -17.10
N SER A 518 47.91 7.22 -17.92
CA SER A 518 48.89 6.14 -18.04
C SER A 518 49.67 5.98 -16.75
N GLY A 519 49.51 4.83 -16.08
CA GLY A 519 50.09 4.56 -14.76
C GLY A 519 49.10 4.62 -13.59
N SER A 520 47.88 5.13 -13.80
CA SER A 520 46.82 5.03 -12.79
C SER A 520 46.31 3.60 -12.65
N ALA A 521 46.13 3.13 -11.40
CA ALA A 521 45.52 1.83 -11.14
C ALA A 521 44.02 1.77 -11.50
N LEU A 522 43.39 2.93 -11.74
CA LEU A 522 42.01 3.07 -12.20
C LEU A 522 41.88 3.12 -13.75
N SER A 523 42.99 3.13 -14.48
CA SER A 523 43.01 3.35 -15.92
C SER A 523 42.21 2.28 -16.69
N GLY A 524 41.24 2.72 -17.50
CA GLY A 524 40.39 1.85 -18.33
C GLY A 524 39.29 1.08 -17.58
N LEU A 525 39.23 1.15 -16.25
CA LEU A 525 38.21 0.45 -15.45
C LEU A 525 36.81 1.04 -15.66
N ASP A 526 35.79 0.20 -15.51
CA ASP A 526 34.40 0.65 -15.36
C ASP A 526 34.14 1.16 -13.93
N VAL A 527 33.25 2.15 -13.84
CA VAL A 527 32.92 2.87 -12.63
C VAL A 527 31.59 2.36 -12.09
N GLY A 528 31.60 1.89 -10.85
CA GLY A 528 30.42 1.44 -10.11
C GLY A 528 30.06 2.40 -8.98
N LEU A 529 28.91 2.14 -8.37
CA LEU A 529 28.37 2.91 -7.24
C LEU A 529 28.46 2.09 -5.95
N ARG A 530 29.13 2.60 -4.92
CA ARG A 530 29.09 2.02 -3.57
C ARG A 530 28.15 2.84 -2.68
N LYS A 531 27.02 2.25 -2.29
CA LYS A 531 25.99 2.82 -1.42
C LYS A 531 26.21 2.37 0.03
N GLN A 532 26.53 3.32 0.89
CA GLN A 532 26.72 3.18 2.35
C GLN A 532 25.66 4.01 3.12
N GLY A 533 25.66 3.90 4.45
CA GLY A 533 24.77 4.66 5.33
C GLY A 533 23.36 4.08 5.44
N ALA A 534 22.69 4.30 6.57
CA ALA A 534 21.40 3.66 6.86
C ALA A 534 20.20 4.17 6.02
N GLY A 535 20.32 5.34 5.37
CA GLY A 535 19.24 5.96 4.61
C GLY A 535 18.99 5.31 3.24
N THR A 536 17.79 5.49 2.73
CA THR A 536 17.31 4.98 1.43
C THR A 536 17.77 5.85 0.29
N LEU A 537 18.52 5.28 -0.66
CA LEU A 537 18.75 5.92 -1.96
C LEU A 537 17.75 5.37 -2.98
N TYR A 538 16.97 6.24 -3.60
CA TYR A 538 16.12 5.93 -4.74
C TYR A 538 16.84 6.33 -6.03
N LEU A 539 16.95 5.42 -7.00
CA LEU A 539 17.46 5.69 -8.35
C LEU A 539 16.29 5.57 -9.33
N THR A 540 15.90 6.69 -9.96
CA THR A 540 14.73 6.74 -10.87
C THR A 540 15.07 7.09 -12.31
N GLY A 541 16.35 7.41 -12.60
CA GLY A 541 16.87 7.56 -13.96
C GLY A 541 17.24 6.23 -14.64
N ASN A 542 17.62 6.30 -15.91
CA ASN A 542 18.15 5.19 -16.69
C ASN A 542 19.69 5.20 -16.61
N ASP A 543 20.24 4.52 -15.59
CA ASP A 543 21.67 4.56 -15.32
C ASP A 543 22.44 3.60 -16.24
N THR A 544 23.49 4.13 -16.87
CA THR A 544 24.25 3.48 -17.95
C THR A 544 25.70 3.17 -17.58
N PHE A 545 26.11 3.45 -16.34
CA PHE A 545 27.40 2.98 -15.83
C PHE A 545 27.43 1.44 -15.76
N ALA A 546 28.52 0.84 -16.23
CA ALA A 546 28.65 -0.61 -16.34
C ALA A 546 29.38 -1.26 -15.15
N GLY A 547 29.98 -0.45 -14.27
CA GLY A 547 30.61 -0.94 -13.04
C GLY A 547 29.56 -1.38 -12.00
N PRO A 548 29.99 -2.13 -10.97
CA PRO A 548 29.09 -2.81 -10.06
C PRO A 548 28.41 -1.85 -9.08
N THR A 549 27.12 -2.07 -8.81
CA THR A 549 26.37 -1.36 -7.78
C THR A 549 26.41 -2.14 -6.46
N VAL A 550 27.15 -1.64 -5.48
CA VAL A 550 27.41 -2.32 -4.20
C VAL A 550 26.59 -1.64 -3.09
N VAL A 551 25.61 -2.36 -2.53
CA VAL A 551 24.81 -1.89 -1.39
C VAL A 551 25.41 -2.45 -0.11
N GLU A 552 26.12 -1.61 0.64
CA GLU A 552 26.81 -1.95 1.89
C GLU A 552 26.00 -1.55 3.13
N GLY A 553 24.97 -0.70 2.99
CA GLY A 553 24.08 -0.33 4.09
C GLY A 553 22.83 0.44 3.66
N GLY A 554 21.82 0.41 4.53
CA GLY A 554 20.51 1.03 4.29
C GLY A 554 19.73 0.34 3.17
N LYS A 555 18.96 1.13 2.41
CA LYS A 555 18.23 0.65 1.23
C LYS A 555 18.75 1.30 -0.06
N LEU A 556 18.74 0.54 -1.16
CA LEU A 556 18.80 1.05 -2.53
C LEU A 556 17.53 0.60 -3.27
N ILE A 557 16.79 1.54 -3.86
CA ILE A 557 15.51 1.29 -4.52
C ILE A 557 15.60 1.77 -5.98
N VAL A 558 15.61 0.83 -6.93
CA VAL A 558 15.68 1.08 -8.37
C VAL A 558 14.25 1.16 -8.92
N GLY A 559 13.81 2.35 -9.31
CA GLY A 559 12.40 2.65 -9.56
C GLY A 559 11.61 2.76 -8.24
N LYS A 560 11.24 3.99 -7.87
CA LYS A 560 10.60 4.33 -6.59
C LYS A 560 9.11 3.98 -6.56
N VAL A 561 8.45 4.05 -7.71
CA VAL A 561 7.06 3.63 -7.93
C VAL A 561 6.91 2.84 -9.24
N ALA A 562 5.81 2.10 -9.37
CA ALA A 562 5.50 1.35 -10.58
C ALA A 562 5.35 2.29 -11.81
N GLY A 563 6.17 2.06 -12.83
CA GLY A 563 6.21 2.85 -14.06
C GLY A 563 7.36 3.87 -14.16
N ASP A 564 8.20 4.00 -13.12
CA ASP A 564 9.43 4.79 -13.19
C ASP A 564 10.42 4.27 -14.26
N ALA A 565 11.28 5.17 -14.75
CA ALA A 565 12.36 4.83 -15.68
C ALA A 565 13.56 4.12 -15.03
N GLY A 566 13.55 3.96 -13.70
CA GLY A 566 14.65 3.47 -12.86
C GLY A 566 15.31 2.20 -13.38
N ARG A 567 16.57 2.31 -13.82
CA ARG A 567 17.35 1.19 -14.37
C ARG A 567 18.80 1.25 -13.95
N LEU A 568 19.42 0.08 -13.80
CA LEU A 568 20.87 -0.10 -13.69
C LEU A 568 21.38 -0.95 -14.85
N ALA A 569 22.43 -0.49 -15.54
CA ALA A 569 23.09 -1.27 -16.58
C ALA A 569 24.03 -2.35 -16.02
N GLY A 570 24.84 -2.01 -15.01
CA GLY A 570 25.78 -2.93 -14.36
C GLY A 570 25.13 -4.00 -13.45
N ASP A 571 25.96 -4.94 -13.01
CA ASP A 571 25.64 -5.94 -11.98
C ASP A 571 25.46 -5.28 -10.59
N ALA A 572 24.79 -5.94 -9.64
CA ALA A 572 24.55 -5.41 -8.29
C ALA A 572 24.82 -6.44 -7.16
N TRP A 573 25.39 -5.98 -6.04
CA TRP A 573 25.69 -6.77 -4.85
C TRP A 573 24.99 -6.19 -3.63
N VAL A 574 24.35 -7.05 -2.84
CA VAL A 574 23.71 -6.70 -1.57
C VAL A 574 24.48 -7.36 -0.43
N GLN A 575 25.12 -6.57 0.42
CA GLN A 575 25.88 -7.05 1.58
C GLN A 575 24.98 -7.23 2.82
N SER A 576 25.57 -7.79 3.89
CA SER A 576 24.86 -8.07 5.14
C SER A 576 24.22 -6.83 5.76
N GLY A 577 22.93 -6.88 6.06
CA GLY A 577 22.16 -5.76 6.63
C GLY A 577 21.72 -4.69 5.63
N ALA A 578 22.06 -4.82 4.35
CA ALA A 578 21.59 -3.95 3.28
C ALA A 578 20.35 -4.52 2.57
N VAL A 579 19.56 -3.63 1.95
CA VAL A 579 18.39 -4.00 1.14
C VAL A 579 18.49 -3.41 -0.27
N LEU A 580 18.24 -4.24 -1.28
CA LEU A 580 17.99 -3.81 -2.66
C LEU A 580 16.52 -4.05 -3.01
N GLY A 581 15.90 -3.15 -3.76
CA GLY A 581 14.50 -3.27 -4.16
C GLY A 581 14.05 -2.32 -5.25
N GLY A 582 12.74 -2.11 -5.35
CA GLY A 582 12.09 -1.18 -6.29
C GLY A 582 11.31 -1.83 -7.43
N HIS A 583 10.76 -0.99 -8.30
CA HIS A 583 9.89 -1.37 -9.43
C HIS A 583 10.59 -1.37 -10.81
N GLY A 584 11.91 -1.14 -10.82
CA GLY A 584 12.71 -0.91 -12.01
C GLY A 584 13.33 -2.18 -12.62
N ALA A 585 14.41 -1.99 -13.39
CA ALA A 585 15.15 -3.08 -14.02
C ALA A 585 16.67 -2.98 -13.83
N ILE A 586 17.30 -4.07 -13.40
CA ILE A 586 18.75 -4.23 -13.30
C ILE A 586 19.18 -5.17 -14.42
N ASN A 587 19.83 -4.66 -15.47
CA ASN A 587 20.19 -5.48 -16.63
C ASN A 587 21.28 -6.50 -16.30
N GLY A 588 22.16 -6.17 -15.34
CA GLY A 588 23.17 -7.07 -14.82
C GLY A 588 22.64 -8.13 -13.85
N SER A 589 23.55 -8.92 -13.32
CA SER A 589 23.33 -9.97 -12.33
C SER A 589 23.22 -9.38 -10.93
N VAL A 590 22.21 -9.82 -10.17
CA VAL A 590 22.02 -9.45 -8.76
C VAL A 590 22.55 -10.56 -7.85
N VAL A 591 23.46 -10.21 -6.94
CA VAL A 591 24.06 -11.10 -5.95
C VAL A 591 23.65 -10.68 -4.55
N VAL A 592 22.87 -11.53 -3.87
CA VAL A 592 22.39 -11.29 -2.50
C VAL A 592 23.22 -12.13 -1.54
N GLN A 593 24.11 -11.48 -0.79
CA GLN A 593 25.05 -12.17 0.12
C GLN A 593 24.37 -12.56 1.44
N ASN A 594 25.08 -13.34 2.27
CA ASN A 594 24.63 -13.71 3.61
C ASN A 594 24.23 -12.47 4.45
N GLY A 595 23.01 -12.45 4.98
CA GLY A 595 22.41 -11.33 5.70
C GLY A 595 21.94 -10.16 4.84
N GLY A 596 22.17 -10.17 3.52
CA GLY A 596 21.64 -9.18 2.58
C GLY A 596 20.21 -9.51 2.15
N THR A 597 19.42 -8.49 1.81
CA THR A 597 18.00 -8.64 1.48
C THR A 597 17.68 -8.14 0.06
N LEU A 598 17.02 -8.97 -0.74
CA LEU A 598 16.34 -8.51 -1.96
C LEU A 598 14.84 -8.43 -1.71
N SER A 599 14.25 -7.26 -1.94
CA SER A 599 12.84 -6.94 -1.72
C SER A 599 12.29 -6.25 -2.97
N PRO A 600 11.70 -6.97 -3.93
CA PRO A 600 11.03 -6.33 -5.06
C PRO A 600 9.97 -5.32 -4.60
N GLY A 601 9.66 -4.35 -5.45
CA GLY A 601 8.72 -3.28 -5.10
C GLY A 601 9.26 -2.30 -4.05
N ASN A 602 8.36 -1.45 -3.59
CA ASN A 602 8.55 -0.44 -2.55
C ASN A 602 7.15 -0.18 -1.95
N SER A 603 6.60 -1.21 -1.28
CA SER A 603 5.21 -1.70 -1.46
C SER A 603 5.08 -2.59 -2.70
N VAL A 604 4.26 -3.65 -2.59
CA VAL A 604 3.88 -4.62 -3.64
C VAL A 604 4.13 -4.15 -5.08
N GLY A 605 5.08 -4.80 -5.76
CA GLY A 605 5.55 -4.43 -7.09
C GLY A 605 6.31 -5.53 -7.83
N THR A 606 7.12 -5.12 -8.81
CA THR A 606 7.88 -6.05 -9.65
C THR A 606 9.26 -5.49 -9.93
N LEU A 607 10.30 -6.22 -9.54
CA LEU A 607 11.69 -5.89 -9.88
C LEU A 607 12.15 -6.83 -11.01
N THR A 608 12.71 -6.27 -12.08
CA THR A 608 13.30 -7.05 -13.16
C THR A 608 14.82 -7.12 -13.01
N VAL A 609 15.43 -8.29 -13.21
CA VAL A 609 16.88 -8.49 -13.07
C VAL A 609 17.47 -9.34 -14.21
N GLY A 610 18.78 -9.22 -14.46
CA GLY A 610 19.53 -10.03 -15.43
C GLY A 610 19.59 -11.51 -15.02
N ASN A 611 20.49 -11.83 -14.10
CA ASN A 611 20.47 -13.08 -13.31
C ASN A 611 20.19 -12.75 -11.85
N VAL A 612 19.84 -13.75 -11.03
CA VAL A 612 19.88 -13.60 -9.56
C VAL A 612 20.60 -14.77 -8.89
N ARG A 613 21.41 -14.47 -7.88
CA ARG A 613 22.11 -15.43 -7.04
C ARG A 613 21.93 -15.08 -5.57
N PHE A 614 21.19 -15.91 -4.86
CA PHE A 614 21.08 -15.86 -3.40
C PHE A 614 22.16 -16.76 -2.77
N ASP A 615 22.94 -16.22 -1.83
CA ASP A 615 23.79 -17.02 -0.95
C ASP A 615 22.98 -17.58 0.24
N SER A 616 23.43 -18.68 0.87
CA SER A 616 22.76 -19.15 2.08
C SER A 616 22.90 -18.11 3.21
N GLY A 617 21.82 -17.93 3.98
CA GLY A 617 21.69 -16.83 4.95
C GLY A 617 21.26 -15.48 4.35
N SER A 618 21.12 -15.34 3.03
CA SER A 618 20.46 -14.18 2.41
C SER A 618 18.94 -14.22 2.63
N ILE A 619 18.26 -13.09 2.34
CA ILE A 619 16.82 -12.92 2.53
C ILE A 619 16.15 -12.49 1.22
N TYR A 620 15.02 -13.12 0.89
CA TYR A 620 14.04 -12.62 -0.07
C TYR A 620 12.82 -12.10 0.68
N GLU A 621 12.64 -10.78 0.71
CA GLU A 621 11.54 -10.09 1.40
C GLU A 621 10.40 -9.81 0.41
N PHE A 622 9.16 -10.01 0.85
CA PHE A 622 7.99 -10.12 -0.04
C PHE A 622 6.68 -9.77 0.69
N GLU A 623 5.77 -9.08 0.00
CA GLU A 623 4.47 -8.65 0.50
C GLU A 623 3.29 -9.17 -0.36
N ILE A 624 2.09 -9.22 0.25
CA ILE A 624 0.81 -9.52 -0.40
C ILE A 624 -0.24 -8.49 0.07
N ASP A 625 -0.90 -7.80 -0.87
CA ASP A 625 -1.93 -6.79 -0.58
C ASP A 625 -3.31 -7.40 -0.26
N SER A 626 -4.32 -6.55 -0.04
CA SER A 626 -5.68 -7.00 0.30
C SER A 626 -6.51 -7.47 -0.90
N GLN A 627 -5.94 -7.42 -2.11
CA GLN A 627 -6.56 -7.83 -3.37
C GLN A 627 -5.96 -9.14 -3.88
N GLY A 628 -4.84 -9.59 -3.29
CA GLY A 628 -4.07 -10.77 -3.72
C GLY A 628 -2.95 -10.44 -4.71
N ASN A 629 -2.63 -9.16 -4.93
CA ASN A 629 -1.42 -8.76 -5.63
C ASN A 629 -0.22 -9.02 -4.71
N ALA A 630 0.93 -9.40 -5.28
CA ALA A 630 2.10 -9.81 -4.52
C ALA A 630 3.42 -9.41 -5.20
N ASP A 631 4.50 -9.30 -4.43
CA ASP A 631 5.82 -8.93 -4.97
C ASP A 631 6.38 -9.98 -5.92
N GLN A 632 6.89 -9.53 -7.07
CA GLN A 632 7.46 -10.43 -8.07
C GLN A 632 8.89 -10.06 -8.46
N LEU A 633 9.80 -11.03 -8.38
CA LEU A 633 11.11 -10.97 -9.00
C LEU A 633 11.07 -11.61 -10.40
N VAL A 634 11.22 -10.79 -11.44
CA VAL A 634 11.33 -11.26 -12.83
C VAL A 634 12.81 -11.35 -13.21
N VAL A 635 13.30 -12.57 -13.42
CA VAL A 635 14.69 -12.86 -13.76
C VAL A 635 14.74 -13.16 -15.25
N THR A 636 15.38 -12.30 -16.05
CA THR A 636 15.40 -12.46 -17.51
C THR A 636 16.21 -13.68 -17.95
N ASN A 637 17.27 -14.00 -17.23
CA ASN A 637 18.14 -15.16 -17.46
C ASN A 637 17.95 -16.21 -16.34
N ASN A 638 19.01 -16.54 -15.57
CA ASN A 638 18.99 -17.66 -14.62
C ASN A 638 18.86 -17.20 -13.15
N ALA A 639 18.22 -18.05 -12.34
CA ALA A 639 18.07 -17.87 -10.90
C ALA A 639 18.75 -19.01 -10.12
N GLN A 640 19.55 -18.66 -9.11
CA GLN A 640 20.08 -19.59 -8.11
C GLN A 640 19.54 -19.18 -6.74
N LEU A 641 18.80 -20.10 -6.10
CA LEU A 641 18.12 -19.87 -4.83
C LEU A 641 18.82 -20.60 -3.66
N ALA A 642 18.93 -19.88 -2.55
CA ALA A 642 19.32 -20.31 -1.20
C ALA A 642 18.80 -19.24 -0.21
N GLY A 643 18.97 -19.42 1.10
CA GLY A 643 18.54 -18.42 2.09
C GLY A 643 17.04 -18.47 2.40
N THR A 644 16.49 -17.40 2.99
CA THR A 644 15.15 -17.39 3.59
C THR A 644 14.17 -16.52 2.81
N VAL A 645 12.98 -17.04 2.48
CA VAL A 645 11.83 -16.20 2.09
C VAL A 645 11.19 -15.64 3.35
N LYS A 646 10.91 -14.34 3.38
CA LYS A 646 10.33 -13.64 4.52
C LYS A 646 9.11 -12.83 4.06
N LEU A 647 7.93 -13.29 4.45
CA LEU A 647 6.66 -12.59 4.21
C LEU A 647 6.51 -11.48 5.26
N VAL A 648 6.38 -10.22 4.83
CA VAL A 648 6.36 -9.05 5.75
C VAL A 648 5.00 -8.35 5.81
N GLY A 649 4.23 -8.36 4.72
CA GLY A 649 2.84 -7.90 4.68
C GLY A 649 1.93 -8.98 4.10
N ARG A 650 0.82 -9.29 4.79
CA ARG A 650 -0.26 -10.13 4.25
C ARG A 650 -1.60 -9.76 4.89
N THR A 651 -2.56 -9.37 4.07
CA THR A 651 -3.91 -8.97 4.52
C THR A 651 -5.03 -9.93 4.11
N THR A 652 -4.77 -10.88 3.20
CA THR A 652 -5.69 -11.93 2.74
C THR A 652 -4.93 -13.24 2.52
N GLY A 653 -5.62 -14.34 2.24
CA GLY A 653 -4.98 -15.57 1.77
C GLY A 653 -5.75 -16.81 2.23
N HIS A 654 -6.40 -17.46 1.28
CA HIS A 654 -7.39 -18.52 1.42
C HIS A 654 -6.80 -19.89 1.05
N LEU A 655 -7.45 -20.99 1.46
CA LEU A 655 -7.00 -22.33 1.09
C LEU A 655 -6.97 -22.53 -0.44
N GLY A 656 -5.77 -22.69 -0.99
CA GLY A 656 -5.51 -22.86 -2.42
C GLY A 656 -4.89 -21.65 -3.12
N ASP A 657 -4.79 -20.49 -2.45
CA ASP A 657 -4.12 -19.31 -3.01
C ASP A 657 -2.64 -19.61 -3.30
N ARG A 658 -2.13 -19.03 -4.40
CA ARG A 658 -0.76 -19.24 -4.88
C ARG A 658 -0.18 -17.98 -5.50
N PHE A 659 0.91 -17.52 -4.92
CA PHE A 659 1.63 -16.30 -5.30
C PHE A 659 2.98 -16.68 -5.92
N ALA A 660 3.33 -16.08 -7.06
CA ALA A 660 4.64 -16.30 -7.70
C ALA A 660 5.67 -15.36 -7.08
N LEU A 661 6.72 -15.92 -6.47
CA LEU A 661 7.83 -15.14 -5.91
C LEU A 661 8.81 -14.74 -7.01
N VAL A 662 9.30 -15.74 -7.74
CA VAL A 662 10.38 -15.61 -8.71
C VAL A 662 9.93 -16.27 -10.01
N GLN A 663 10.13 -15.58 -11.14
CA GLN A 663 9.91 -16.11 -12.48
C GLN A 663 11.19 -15.91 -13.31
N ALA A 664 11.83 -17.01 -13.72
CA ALA A 664 13.05 -17.02 -14.52
C ALA A 664 12.75 -17.33 -16.00
N GLY A 665 13.34 -16.56 -16.93
CA GLY A 665 13.28 -16.84 -18.37
C GLY A 665 14.17 -18.01 -18.78
N GLY A 666 15.32 -18.16 -18.12
CA GLY A 666 16.23 -19.30 -18.23
C GLY A 666 15.87 -20.43 -17.26
N THR A 667 16.83 -20.85 -16.44
CA THR A 667 16.67 -21.93 -15.45
C THR A 667 16.61 -21.40 -14.02
N LEU A 668 15.80 -22.05 -13.19
CA LEU A 668 15.80 -21.91 -11.73
C LEU A 668 16.53 -23.10 -11.12
N THR A 669 17.50 -22.83 -10.25
CA THR A 669 18.33 -23.82 -9.57
C THR A 669 18.35 -23.58 -8.06
N GLY A 670 18.54 -24.65 -7.28
CA GLY A 670 18.42 -24.59 -5.82
C GLY A 670 16.98 -24.43 -5.32
N ALA A 671 16.84 -24.06 -4.05
CA ALA A 671 15.59 -23.76 -3.37
C ALA A 671 15.88 -22.80 -2.21
N PHE A 672 14.86 -22.17 -1.64
CA PHE A 672 15.06 -21.39 -0.40
C PHE A 672 15.13 -22.37 0.79
N ASP A 673 16.09 -22.14 1.68
CA ASP A 673 16.36 -22.96 2.88
C ASP A 673 15.21 -22.91 3.89
N LYS A 674 14.43 -21.81 3.90
CA LYS A 674 13.39 -21.53 4.89
C LYS A 674 12.29 -20.61 4.34
N LEU A 675 11.08 -20.74 4.88
CA LEU A 675 10.02 -19.72 4.83
C LEU A 675 9.78 -19.17 6.25
N GLU A 676 9.85 -17.85 6.40
CA GLU A 676 9.34 -17.11 7.55
C GLU A 676 8.01 -16.46 7.14
N SER A 677 6.93 -16.87 7.81
CA SER A 677 5.58 -16.36 7.56
C SER A 677 4.96 -15.83 8.85
N VAL A 678 4.15 -14.78 8.72
CA VAL A 678 3.31 -14.20 9.78
C VAL A 678 1.90 -14.81 9.80
N ASN A 679 1.65 -15.88 9.03
CA ASN A 679 0.33 -16.51 8.92
C ASN A 679 -0.04 -17.29 10.20
N ASN A 680 -0.70 -16.60 11.13
CA ASN A 680 -1.24 -17.16 12.38
C ASN A 680 -2.58 -17.90 12.22
N SER A 681 -2.96 -18.33 11.00
CA SER A 681 -4.22 -19.05 10.75
C SER A 681 -4.28 -20.39 11.48
N LEU A 682 -5.43 -20.70 12.10
CA LEU A 682 -5.65 -21.94 12.85
C LEU A 682 -5.46 -23.22 12.02
N PHE A 683 -5.94 -23.24 10.76
CA PHE A 683 -5.98 -24.44 9.92
C PHE A 683 -5.10 -24.36 8.66
N LEU A 684 -4.45 -23.23 8.42
CA LEU A 684 -3.62 -23.00 7.24
C LEU A 684 -2.14 -22.91 7.62
N ALA A 685 -1.29 -23.17 6.64
CA ALA A 685 0.14 -22.88 6.66
C ALA A 685 0.56 -22.42 5.27
N ASP A 686 1.70 -21.77 5.18
CA ASP A 686 2.27 -21.34 3.92
C ASP A 686 3.38 -22.32 3.53
N ALA A 687 3.38 -22.76 2.26
CA ALA A 687 4.34 -23.73 1.74
C ALA A 687 5.03 -23.19 0.48
N LEU A 688 6.35 -23.36 0.42
CA LEU A 688 7.12 -23.09 -0.79
C LEU A 688 6.94 -24.24 -1.79
N SER A 689 6.77 -23.90 -3.06
CA SER A 689 6.75 -24.87 -4.17
C SER A 689 7.50 -24.32 -5.38
N TYR A 690 8.03 -25.24 -6.20
CA TYR A 690 8.96 -24.91 -7.29
C TYR A 690 8.60 -25.65 -8.58
N ASN A 691 8.96 -25.04 -9.70
CA ASN A 691 9.11 -25.69 -10.99
C ASN A 691 10.46 -25.24 -11.63
N PRO A 692 10.89 -25.77 -12.78
CA PRO A 692 12.20 -25.45 -13.38
C PRO A 692 12.47 -23.97 -13.72
N GLN A 693 11.47 -23.10 -13.61
CA GLN A 693 11.52 -21.67 -13.97
C GLN A 693 10.82 -20.76 -12.95
N SER A 694 10.24 -21.27 -11.86
CA SER A 694 9.47 -20.43 -10.93
C SER A 694 9.39 -20.97 -9.50
N ALA A 695 9.44 -20.05 -8.54
CA ALA A 695 9.21 -20.30 -7.11
C ALA A 695 7.89 -19.64 -6.66
N PHE A 696 7.15 -20.30 -5.77
CA PHE A 696 5.84 -19.87 -5.31
C PHE A 696 5.66 -20.05 -3.80
N VAL A 697 4.87 -19.19 -3.18
CA VAL A 697 4.20 -19.48 -1.91
C VAL A 697 2.77 -19.93 -2.20
N SER A 698 2.34 -21.02 -1.58
CA SER A 698 0.96 -21.51 -1.61
C SER A 698 0.38 -21.65 -0.21
N VAL A 699 -0.88 -21.26 -0.05
CA VAL A 699 -1.63 -21.37 1.20
C VAL A 699 -2.32 -22.74 1.24
N VAL A 700 -1.88 -23.60 2.16
CA VAL A 700 -2.26 -25.02 2.26
C VAL A 700 -2.86 -25.34 3.62
N ARG A 701 -3.54 -26.49 3.76
CA ARG A 701 -3.94 -26.99 5.09
C ARG A 701 -2.69 -27.32 5.92
N ASN A 702 -2.67 -26.89 7.17
CA ASN A 702 -1.71 -27.36 8.17
C ASN A 702 -2.16 -28.71 8.78
N ASN A 703 -1.36 -29.26 9.69
CA ASN A 703 -1.62 -30.57 10.31
C ASN A 703 -2.69 -30.57 11.42
N VAL A 704 -3.28 -29.42 11.77
CA VAL A 704 -4.37 -29.33 12.77
C VAL A 704 -5.66 -29.81 12.11
N ARG A 705 -6.33 -30.82 12.69
CA ARG A 705 -7.62 -31.31 12.20
C ARG A 705 -8.74 -30.40 12.67
N PHE A 706 -9.81 -30.31 11.88
CA PHE A 706 -11.01 -29.58 12.30
C PHE A 706 -11.61 -30.19 13.59
N SER A 707 -11.48 -31.51 13.77
CA SER A 707 -11.96 -32.21 14.97
C SER A 707 -11.10 -32.04 16.22
N ASP A 708 -9.87 -31.52 16.10
CA ASP A 708 -8.99 -31.26 17.26
C ASP A 708 -9.48 -30.07 18.11
N VAL A 709 -10.13 -29.08 17.47
CA VAL A 709 -10.68 -27.90 18.18
C VAL A 709 -12.16 -28.05 18.56
N ALA A 710 -12.85 -29.05 17.99
CA ALA A 710 -14.24 -29.35 18.24
C ALA A 710 -14.46 -29.93 19.66
N GLN A 711 -15.59 -29.61 20.29
CA GLN A 711 -15.90 -30.02 21.66
C GLN A 711 -16.99 -31.10 21.71
N THR A 712 -18.17 -30.84 21.14
CA THR A 712 -19.33 -31.75 21.20
C THR A 712 -19.20 -32.93 20.23
N ALA A 713 -20.01 -33.98 20.44
CA ALA A 713 -20.09 -35.12 19.52
C ALA A 713 -20.52 -34.68 18.10
N ASN A 714 -21.55 -33.84 18.00
CA ASN A 714 -22.01 -33.27 16.73
C ASN A 714 -20.90 -32.46 16.02
N GLN A 715 -20.18 -31.61 16.74
CA GLN A 715 -19.08 -30.82 16.17
C GLN A 715 -17.96 -31.72 15.65
N LYS A 716 -17.54 -32.74 16.41
CA LYS A 716 -16.50 -33.69 16.00
C LYS A 716 -16.93 -34.55 14.80
N SER A 717 -18.19 -34.97 14.78
CA SER A 717 -18.78 -35.76 13.70
C SER A 717 -18.75 -35.00 12.37
N VAL A 718 -19.26 -33.76 12.35
CA VAL A 718 -19.24 -32.93 11.13
C VAL A 718 -17.83 -32.46 10.76
N ALA A 719 -16.97 -32.12 11.73
CA ALA A 719 -15.59 -31.72 11.48
C ALA A 719 -14.79 -32.83 10.79
N ASN A 720 -14.88 -34.07 11.27
CA ASN A 720 -14.28 -35.24 10.62
C ASN A 720 -14.84 -35.45 9.19
N ALA A 721 -16.11 -35.14 8.95
CA ALA A 721 -16.72 -35.24 7.61
C ALA A 721 -16.20 -34.17 6.63
N ILE A 722 -15.65 -33.07 7.13
CA ILE A 722 -15.07 -31.97 6.34
C ILE A 722 -13.55 -32.17 6.15
N ASP A 723 -12.82 -32.69 7.15
CA ASP A 723 -11.42 -33.10 6.98
C ASP A 723 -11.23 -34.19 5.92
N ASN A 724 -12.26 -35.02 5.67
CA ASN A 724 -12.28 -36.04 4.62
C ASN A 724 -12.82 -35.51 3.25
N GLN A 725 -12.81 -34.20 3.02
CA GLN A 725 -13.15 -33.59 1.72
C GLN A 725 -11.91 -33.03 1.02
N SER A 726 -12.00 -32.87 -0.30
CA SER A 726 -10.95 -32.27 -1.13
C SER A 726 -11.58 -31.32 -2.16
N GLY A 727 -11.17 -30.06 -2.18
CA GLY A 727 -11.61 -29.08 -3.18
C GLY A 727 -13.10 -28.67 -3.10
N THR A 728 -13.76 -28.86 -1.94
CA THR A 728 -15.16 -28.44 -1.74
C THR A 728 -15.23 -27.04 -1.13
N ALA A 729 -16.30 -26.30 -1.41
CA ALA A 729 -16.54 -24.99 -0.78
C ALA A 729 -16.68 -25.09 0.75
N VAL A 730 -17.12 -26.23 1.28
CA VAL A 730 -17.23 -26.48 2.73
C VAL A 730 -15.85 -26.65 3.36
N LEU A 731 -14.91 -27.32 2.68
CA LEU A 731 -13.52 -27.43 3.13
C LEU A 731 -12.85 -26.05 3.26
N SER A 732 -12.87 -25.24 2.19
CA SER A 732 -12.22 -23.92 2.20
C SER A 732 -12.85 -22.97 3.22
N ALA A 733 -14.17 -22.92 3.30
CA ALA A 733 -14.90 -22.05 4.24
C ALA A 733 -14.62 -22.34 5.72
N ILE A 734 -14.23 -23.57 6.06
CA ILE A 734 -13.77 -23.92 7.41
C ILE A 734 -12.26 -23.71 7.56
N ALA A 735 -11.47 -24.03 6.54
CA ALA A 735 -10.01 -23.87 6.56
C ALA A 735 -9.58 -22.40 6.73
N ASP A 736 -10.32 -21.47 6.13
CA ASP A 736 -10.04 -20.03 6.23
C ASP A 736 -10.36 -19.42 7.61
N LEU A 737 -10.99 -20.18 8.52
CA LEU A 737 -11.37 -19.69 9.85
C LEU A 737 -10.13 -19.51 10.75
N GLN A 738 -10.01 -18.30 11.29
CA GLN A 738 -8.83 -17.86 12.04
C GLN A 738 -8.82 -18.32 13.51
N ASP A 739 -9.98 -18.68 14.08
CA ASP A 739 -10.12 -19.00 15.50
C ASP A 739 -11.03 -20.21 15.79
N ALA A 740 -10.77 -20.86 16.93
CA ALA A 740 -11.41 -22.11 17.33
C ALA A 740 -12.90 -21.95 17.69
N ASP A 741 -13.34 -20.78 18.15
CA ASP A 741 -14.74 -20.55 18.49
C ASP A 741 -15.58 -20.26 17.24
N SER A 742 -15.02 -19.62 16.23
CA SER A 742 -15.62 -19.52 14.90
C SER A 742 -15.74 -20.89 14.24
N ALA A 743 -14.72 -21.73 14.36
CA ALA A 743 -14.79 -23.13 13.92
C ALA A 743 -15.92 -23.90 14.61
N ARG A 744 -16.01 -23.85 15.95
CA ARG A 744 -17.11 -24.48 16.72
C ARG A 744 -18.49 -24.00 16.30
N ARG A 745 -18.69 -22.68 16.17
CA ARG A 745 -19.95 -22.07 15.69
C ARG A 745 -20.32 -22.55 14.28
N ALA A 746 -19.34 -22.67 13.39
CA ALA A 746 -19.55 -23.18 12.05
C ALA A 746 -19.95 -24.67 12.08
N PHE A 747 -19.26 -25.51 12.85
CA PHE A 747 -19.63 -26.92 13.00
C PHE A 747 -21.06 -27.09 13.55
N ASP A 748 -21.45 -26.33 14.57
CA ASP A 748 -22.82 -26.37 15.09
C ASP A 748 -23.87 -25.94 14.04
N ASN A 749 -23.57 -24.95 13.20
CA ASN A 749 -24.48 -24.52 12.14
C ASN A 749 -24.54 -25.51 10.94
N LEU A 750 -23.47 -26.29 10.74
CA LEU A 750 -23.34 -27.26 9.65
C LEU A 750 -23.84 -28.67 9.98
N ASN A 751 -24.07 -29.00 11.25
CA ASN A 751 -24.33 -30.38 11.70
C ASN A 751 -25.69 -30.99 11.27
N GLY A 752 -26.69 -30.19 10.87
CA GLY A 752 -28.01 -30.68 10.48
C GLY A 752 -28.90 -31.23 11.62
N GLU A 753 -28.59 -30.90 12.88
CA GLU A 753 -29.24 -31.38 14.12
C GLU A 753 -30.77 -31.21 14.17
N PHE A 754 -31.28 -30.21 13.43
CA PHE A 754 -32.71 -30.00 13.19
C PHE A 754 -33.43 -31.28 12.72
N TYR A 755 -32.81 -32.07 11.81
CA TYR A 755 -33.45 -33.27 11.25
C TYR A 755 -33.59 -34.43 12.24
N ALA A 756 -32.69 -34.56 13.21
CA ALA A 756 -32.86 -35.50 14.31
C ALA A 756 -33.95 -35.03 15.29
N THR A 757 -33.89 -33.76 15.70
CA THR A 757 -34.76 -33.24 16.76
C THR A 757 -36.21 -33.04 16.29
N ALA A 758 -36.43 -32.66 15.02
CA ALA A 758 -37.77 -32.48 14.46
C ALA A 758 -38.61 -33.77 14.43
N ARG A 759 -37.98 -34.95 14.24
CA ARG A 759 -38.66 -36.27 14.32
C ARG A 759 -39.41 -36.44 15.64
N ASN A 760 -38.86 -35.92 16.73
CA ASN A 760 -39.43 -36.04 18.07
C ASN A 760 -40.61 -35.09 18.31
N ALA A 761 -40.68 -33.96 17.60
CA ALA A 761 -41.92 -33.18 17.52
C ALA A 761 -43.00 -33.97 16.78
N LEU A 762 -42.70 -34.58 15.63
CA LEU A 762 -43.68 -35.35 14.86
C LEU A 762 -44.26 -36.54 15.66
N ILE A 763 -43.42 -37.30 16.37
CA ILE A 763 -43.83 -38.42 17.24
C ILE A 763 -44.63 -37.95 18.48
N ARG A 764 -44.37 -36.74 18.96
CA ARG A 764 -45.12 -36.14 20.07
C ARG A 764 -46.49 -35.63 19.62
N ASN A 765 -46.52 -34.86 18.53
CA ASN A 765 -47.72 -34.20 18.01
C ASN A 765 -48.74 -35.21 17.47
N SER A 766 -48.30 -36.40 17.02
CA SER A 766 -49.21 -37.50 16.65
C SER A 766 -50.11 -37.96 17.81
N ARG A 767 -49.77 -37.62 19.06
CA ARG A 767 -50.67 -37.84 20.19
C ARG A 767 -51.98 -37.06 20.03
N SER A 768 -51.99 -35.85 19.47
CA SER A 768 -53.22 -35.06 19.30
C SER A 768 -54.30 -35.85 18.55
N VAL A 769 -53.92 -36.53 17.45
CA VAL A 769 -54.82 -37.43 16.70
C VAL A 769 -55.31 -38.60 17.57
N ARG A 770 -54.41 -39.25 18.31
CA ARG A 770 -54.76 -40.35 19.25
C ARG A 770 -55.73 -39.90 20.33
N ASP A 771 -55.47 -38.76 20.95
CA ASP A 771 -56.25 -38.19 22.03
C ASP A 771 -57.63 -37.72 21.56
N ILE A 772 -57.73 -37.17 20.34
CA ILE A 772 -59.01 -36.84 19.69
C ILE A 772 -59.84 -38.12 19.50
N LEU A 773 -59.27 -39.15 18.85
CA LEU A 773 -59.93 -40.43 18.62
C LEU A 773 -60.35 -41.12 19.93
N ASN A 774 -59.55 -40.99 21.00
CA ASN A 774 -59.90 -41.54 22.31
C ASN A 774 -61.02 -40.72 23.00
N SER A 775 -61.04 -39.39 22.81
CA SER A 775 -62.04 -38.49 23.41
C SER A 775 -63.44 -38.63 22.82
N THR A 776 -63.57 -38.99 21.54
CA THR A 776 -64.88 -39.25 20.90
C THR A 776 -65.54 -40.51 21.45
N MET A 777 -64.73 -41.51 21.83
CA MET A 777 -65.17 -42.78 22.45
C MET A 777 -65.42 -42.68 23.97
N SER A 778 -65.67 -41.49 24.52
CA SER A 778 -65.77 -41.21 25.98
C SER A 778 -67.08 -41.66 26.65
N GLY A 779 -67.61 -42.83 26.24
CA GLY A 779 -68.77 -43.50 26.82
C GLY A 779 -69.27 -44.62 25.91
N ALA A 780 -70.00 -45.60 26.45
CA ALA A 780 -70.60 -46.66 25.64
C ALA A 780 -71.54 -46.06 24.57
N GLY A 781 -71.35 -46.46 23.31
CA GLY A 781 -72.09 -45.95 22.15
C GLY A 781 -71.67 -44.56 21.64
N LYS A 782 -70.75 -43.84 22.31
CA LYS A 782 -70.31 -42.51 21.84
C LYS A 782 -69.30 -42.59 20.70
N GLY A 783 -69.39 -41.63 19.78
CA GLY A 783 -68.60 -41.60 18.55
C GLY A 783 -69.22 -42.44 17.43
N ALA A 784 -70.47 -42.89 17.60
CA ALA A 784 -71.28 -43.43 16.51
C ALA A 784 -71.92 -42.30 15.67
N GLU A 785 -72.05 -41.10 16.23
CA GLU A 785 -72.56 -39.91 15.55
C GLU A 785 -71.45 -39.16 14.76
N PRO A 786 -71.80 -38.39 13.71
CA PRO A 786 -70.88 -37.46 13.05
C PRO A 786 -70.26 -36.45 14.03
N TRP A 787 -68.96 -36.23 13.91
CA TRP A 787 -68.21 -35.30 14.76
C TRP A 787 -67.10 -34.55 14.03
N VAL A 788 -66.73 -33.40 14.59
CA VAL A 788 -65.60 -32.58 14.15
C VAL A 788 -64.83 -32.08 15.36
N SER A 789 -63.51 -32.18 15.32
CA SER A 789 -62.62 -31.69 16.36
C SER A 789 -61.50 -30.84 15.77
N SER A 790 -61.32 -29.65 16.32
CA SER A 790 -60.13 -28.82 16.05
C SER A 790 -59.23 -28.80 17.26
N TRP A 791 -57.92 -28.65 17.02
CA TRP A 791 -56.94 -28.46 18.08
C TRP A 791 -55.90 -27.43 17.69
N GLY A 792 -55.24 -26.86 18.70
CA GLY A 792 -54.03 -26.07 18.56
C GLY A 792 -53.03 -26.46 19.65
N TYR A 793 -51.74 -26.36 19.36
CA TYR A 793 -50.67 -26.62 20.31
C TYR A 793 -49.54 -25.60 20.18
N ASP A 794 -48.90 -25.25 21.30
CA ASP A 794 -47.60 -24.60 21.37
C ASP A 794 -46.73 -25.34 22.38
N GLY A 795 -45.51 -25.69 21.97
CA GLY A 795 -44.64 -26.55 22.76
C GLY A 795 -43.17 -26.25 22.54
N ARG A 796 -42.38 -26.58 23.54
CA ARG A 796 -40.93 -26.38 23.56
C ARG A 796 -40.22 -27.53 24.25
N GLN A 797 -39.06 -27.88 23.70
CA GLN A 797 -38.08 -28.72 24.34
C GLN A 797 -36.80 -27.92 24.54
N ASP A 798 -36.48 -27.64 25.80
CA ASP A 798 -35.31 -26.86 26.21
C ASP A 798 -34.03 -27.67 25.95
N GLY A 799 -32.97 -27.01 25.47
CA GLY A 799 -31.67 -27.61 25.16
C GLY A 799 -30.89 -28.08 26.40
N ASP A 800 -29.73 -28.70 26.19
CA ASP A 800 -28.93 -29.30 27.27
C ASP A 800 -27.43 -29.01 27.25
N GLY A 801 -27.00 -28.09 26.38
CA GLY A 801 -25.63 -27.61 26.30
C GLY A 801 -24.80 -28.31 25.22
N ALA A 802 -25.15 -29.55 24.84
CA ALA A 802 -24.63 -30.20 23.63
C ALA A 802 -25.61 -30.04 22.45
N GLN A 803 -26.91 -30.20 22.71
CA GLN A 803 -27.98 -30.02 21.73
C GLN A 803 -28.85 -28.77 21.99
N ALA A 804 -29.28 -28.13 20.90
CA ALA A 804 -30.02 -26.89 20.83
C ALA A 804 -31.51 -27.05 21.13
N GLY A 805 -32.11 -26.01 21.70
CA GLY A 805 -33.55 -26.00 22.00
C GLY A 805 -34.44 -25.98 20.76
N MET A 806 -35.61 -26.61 20.86
CA MET A 806 -36.62 -26.65 19.78
C MET A 806 -37.95 -26.08 20.28
N LYS A 807 -38.64 -25.34 19.41
CA LYS A 807 -40.04 -24.90 19.59
C LYS A 807 -40.88 -25.46 18.45
N TYR A 808 -42.13 -25.81 18.73
CA TYR A 808 -43.08 -26.30 17.74
C TYR A 808 -44.49 -25.81 18.08
N ASN A 809 -45.23 -25.36 17.08
CA ASN A 809 -46.65 -25.02 17.22
C ASN A 809 -47.43 -25.33 15.95
N GLY A 810 -48.74 -25.45 16.09
CA GLY A 810 -49.61 -25.82 14.99
C GLY A 810 -51.07 -25.91 15.39
N TYR A 811 -51.90 -26.17 14.39
CA TYR A 811 -53.34 -26.36 14.53
C TYR A 811 -53.82 -27.37 13.49
N GLY A 812 -54.93 -28.04 13.79
CA GLY A 812 -55.50 -29.03 12.89
C GLY A 812 -57.00 -29.19 13.04
N LEU A 813 -57.56 -29.95 12.10
CA LEU A 813 -58.96 -30.32 12.01
C LEU A 813 -59.08 -31.80 11.68
N LEU A 814 -59.77 -32.56 12.53
CA LEU A 814 -60.23 -33.91 12.25
C LEU A 814 -61.76 -33.90 12.15
N LEU A 815 -62.29 -34.67 11.21
CA LEU A 815 -63.72 -34.93 11.05
C LEU A 815 -63.93 -36.44 10.89
N GLY A 816 -64.97 -36.97 11.50
CA GLY A 816 -65.20 -38.40 11.57
C GLY A 816 -66.66 -38.76 11.76
N ASN A 817 -66.93 -40.05 11.56
CA ASN A 817 -68.24 -40.65 11.74
C ASN A 817 -68.09 -42.11 12.16
N GLY A 818 -69.11 -42.69 12.77
CA GLY A 818 -69.11 -44.07 13.20
C GLY A 818 -70.41 -44.80 12.92
N GLY A 819 -70.55 -45.95 13.58
CA GLY A 819 -71.75 -46.76 13.62
C GLY A 819 -71.70 -47.67 14.85
N HIS A 820 -72.88 -48.08 15.32
CA HIS A 820 -73.00 -49.02 16.43
C HIS A 820 -72.60 -50.43 15.97
N VAL A 821 -71.88 -51.16 16.83
CA VAL A 821 -71.45 -52.54 16.61
C VAL A 821 -71.86 -53.38 17.82
N GLY A 822 -72.97 -54.11 17.69
CA GLY A 822 -73.67 -54.70 18.82
C GLY A 822 -74.30 -53.64 19.74
N GLU A 823 -74.72 -54.04 20.93
CA GLU A 823 -75.47 -53.18 21.86
C GLU A 823 -74.62 -52.13 22.59
N GLN A 824 -73.29 -52.33 22.68
CA GLN A 824 -72.39 -51.51 23.50
C GLN A 824 -71.08 -51.12 22.79
N GLY A 825 -70.96 -51.41 21.50
CA GLY A 825 -69.76 -51.13 20.71
C GLY A 825 -69.96 -50.07 19.65
N THR A 826 -68.84 -49.49 19.21
CA THR A 826 -68.77 -48.48 18.15
C THR A 826 -67.57 -48.78 17.25
N LEU A 827 -67.75 -48.64 15.94
CA LEU A 827 -66.66 -48.61 14.96
C LEU A 827 -66.81 -47.36 14.11
N GLY A 828 -65.72 -46.63 13.86
CA GLY A 828 -65.75 -45.43 13.03
C GLY A 828 -64.44 -45.08 12.40
N PHE A 829 -64.49 -44.06 11.54
CA PHE A 829 -63.35 -43.54 10.79
C PHE A 829 -63.23 -42.03 10.96
N ALA A 830 -62.03 -41.51 10.79
CA ALA A 830 -61.75 -40.09 10.77
C ALA A 830 -60.73 -39.74 9.69
N VAL A 831 -60.86 -38.55 9.12
CA VAL A 831 -59.86 -37.94 8.26
C VAL A 831 -59.58 -36.52 8.72
N GLY A 832 -58.42 -35.96 8.39
CA GLY A 832 -58.10 -34.61 8.83
C GLY A 832 -56.80 -34.07 8.24
N ALA A 833 -56.50 -32.83 8.60
CA ALA A 833 -55.24 -32.18 8.25
C ALA A 833 -54.74 -31.30 9.41
N GLU A 834 -53.43 -31.21 9.53
CA GLU A 834 -52.71 -30.36 10.49
C GLU A 834 -51.74 -29.45 9.73
N LYS A 835 -51.61 -28.21 10.19
CA LYS A 835 -50.53 -27.31 9.78
C LYS A 835 -49.76 -26.82 11.01
N GLY A 836 -48.45 -26.89 10.95
CA GLY A 836 -47.57 -26.46 12.02
C GLY A 836 -46.25 -25.88 11.55
N ARG A 837 -45.40 -25.53 12.51
CA ARG A 837 -44.05 -25.03 12.33
C ARG A 837 -43.16 -25.57 13.44
N ILE A 838 -41.94 -25.94 13.08
CA ILE A 838 -40.86 -26.30 13.99
C ILE A 838 -39.74 -25.27 13.81
N THR A 839 -39.15 -24.77 14.91
CA THR A 839 -37.99 -23.86 14.89
C THR A 839 -36.93 -24.28 15.89
N MET A 840 -35.67 -24.02 15.54
CA MET A 840 -34.47 -24.29 16.34
C MET A 840 -33.53 -23.10 16.16
N ASP A 841 -33.69 -22.11 17.03
CA ASP A 841 -33.14 -20.76 16.85
C ASP A 841 -31.60 -20.77 16.91
N ASP A 842 -31.02 -21.54 17.83
CA ASP A 842 -29.56 -21.69 18.02
C ASP A 842 -28.86 -22.43 16.86
N ARG A 843 -29.62 -22.88 15.85
CA ARG A 843 -29.15 -23.47 14.58
C ARG A 843 -29.68 -22.74 13.36
N ALA A 844 -30.30 -21.56 13.53
CA ALA A 844 -30.98 -20.78 12.48
C ALA A 844 -31.90 -21.63 11.58
N SER A 845 -32.55 -22.66 12.15
CA SER A 845 -33.25 -23.71 11.41
C SER A 845 -34.76 -23.70 11.66
N ARG A 846 -35.55 -23.96 10.62
CA ARG A 846 -37.00 -24.09 10.69
C ARG A 846 -37.54 -25.14 9.71
N GLY A 847 -38.76 -25.58 9.93
CA GLY A 847 -39.54 -26.31 8.95
C GLY A 847 -41.04 -26.04 9.09
N ASP A 848 -41.71 -25.79 7.97
CA ASP A 848 -43.17 -25.63 7.94
C ASP A 848 -43.82 -26.99 7.63
N LEU A 849 -44.68 -27.46 8.54
CA LEU A 849 -45.29 -28.78 8.53
C LEU A 849 -46.69 -28.72 7.92
N ASN A 850 -46.98 -29.61 6.98
CA ASN A 850 -48.34 -29.97 6.60
C ASN A 850 -48.49 -31.49 6.80
N ALA A 851 -49.54 -31.94 7.48
CA ALA A 851 -49.84 -33.36 7.67
C ALA A 851 -51.28 -33.70 7.30
N TYR A 852 -51.49 -34.89 6.76
CA TYR A 852 -52.77 -35.42 6.32
C TYR A 852 -53.03 -36.73 7.03
N HIS A 853 -54.13 -36.83 7.77
CA HIS A 853 -54.44 -37.93 8.68
C HIS A 853 -55.60 -38.76 8.17
N ALA A 854 -55.51 -40.08 8.36
CA ALA A 854 -56.62 -41.01 8.24
C ALA A 854 -56.57 -42.00 9.40
N GLY A 855 -57.71 -42.32 10.01
CA GLY A 855 -57.76 -43.22 11.16
C GLY A 855 -59.05 -44.01 11.26
N VAL A 856 -58.97 -45.12 11.98
CA VAL A 856 -60.08 -46.00 12.33
C VAL A 856 -60.05 -46.19 13.85
N TYR A 857 -61.20 -46.07 14.50
CA TYR A 857 -61.35 -46.20 15.94
C TYR A 857 -62.47 -47.19 16.27
N LEU A 858 -62.31 -47.92 17.37
CA LEU A 858 -63.31 -48.84 17.88
C LEU A 858 -63.36 -48.83 19.40
N SER A 859 -64.56 -48.94 19.95
CA SER A 859 -64.78 -49.11 21.39
C SER A 859 -65.83 -50.19 21.65
N GLY A 860 -65.81 -50.72 22.87
CA GLY A 860 -66.77 -51.68 23.35
C GLY A 860 -66.52 -52.04 24.81
N ARG A 861 -67.51 -52.69 25.44
CA ARG A 861 -67.41 -53.14 26.83
C ARG A 861 -67.04 -54.62 26.90
N ALA A 862 -66.08 -54.97 27.74
CA ALA A 862 -65.66 -56.35 27.97
C ALA A 862 -65.51 -56.63 29.47
N LEU A 863 -66.25 -57.61 29.99
CA LEU A 863 -66.44 -57.81 31.42
C LEU A 863 -66.90 -56.50 32.09
N ALA A 864 -66.18 -56.02 33.09
CA ALA A 864 -66.44 -54.74 33.74
C ALA A 864 -65.77 -53.53 33.06
N LEU A 865 -64.88 -53.75 32.07
CA LEU A 865 -64.00 -52.71 31.52
C LEU A 865 -64.59 -52.09 30.23
N ASP A 866 -64.41 -50.78 30.11
CA ASP A 866 -64.61 -50.04 28.86
C ASP A 866 -63.28 -50.04 28.08
N LEU A 867 -63.29 -50.67 26.90
CA LEU A 867 -62.14 -50.80 26.01
C LEU A 867 -62.26 -49.81 24.84
N ARG A 868 -61.15 -49.13 24.53
CA ARG A 868 -61.02 -48.21 23.40
C ARG A 868 -59.76 -48.55 22.62
N SER A 869 -59.80 -48.46 21.31
CA SER A 869 -58.67 -48.77 20.43
C SER A 869 -58.73 -47.93 19.16
N GLY A 870 -57.57 -47.66 18.57
CA GLY A 870 -57.53 -46.95 17.30
C GLY A 870 -56.21 -47.11 16.56
N LEU A 871 -56.31 -47.04 15.23
CA LEU A 871 -55.20 -47.02 14.28
C LEU A 871 -55.27 -45.71 13.50
N SER A 872 -54.12 -45.05 13.32
CA SER A 872 -54.00 -43.80 12.57
C SER A 872 -52.77 -43.84 11.67
N TYR A 873 -52.96 -43.50 10.40
CA TYR A 873 -51.91 -43.22 9.44
C TYR A 873 -51.83 -41.71 9.21
N SER A 874 -50.64 -41.19 8.91
CA SER A 874 -50.44 -39.80 8.55
C SER A 874 -49.32 -39.66 7.52
N TYR A 875 -49.58 -38.90 6.46
CA TYR A 875 -48.57 -38.46 5.49
C TYR A 875 -48.16 -37.03 5.86
N LEU A 876 -46.86 -36.77 6.00
CA LEU A 876 -46.31 -35.51 6.49
C LEU A 876 -45.28 -34.95 5.50
N THR A 877 -45.39 -33.66 5.19
CA THR A 877 -44.37 -32.88 4.49
C THR A 877 -43.88 -31.75 5.39
N LEU A 878 -42.56 -31.61 5.49
CA LEU A 878 -41.89 -30.59 6.30
C LEU A 878 -40.94 -29.81 5.39
N ASP A 879 -41.36 -28.61 5.03
CA ASP A 879 -40.64 -27.74 4.11
C ASP A 879 -39.53 -27.03 4.90
N SER A 880 -38.34 -27.62 4.89
CA SER A 880 -37.23 -27.27 5.80
C SER A 880 -36.30 -26.20 5.24
N GLN A 881 -35.80 -25.33 6.12
CA GLN A 881 -34.88 -24.25 5.80
C GLN A 881 -33.87 -24.04 6.92
N ARG A 882 -32.58 -24.03 6.58
CA ARG A 882 -31.45 -23.87 7.50
C ARG A 882 -30.59 -22.68 7.05
N GLY A 883 -30.54 -21.64 7.87
CA GLY A 883 -29.68 -20.47 7.63
C GLY A 883 -28.22 -20.83 7.83
N ILE A 884 -27.40 -20.65 6.80
CA ILE A 884 -25.96 -20.92 6.83
C ILE A 884 -25.25 -19.60 7.15
N ASN A 885 -24.51 -19.59 8.26
CA ASN A 885 -23.85 -18.41 8.83
C ASN A 885 -22.33 -18.66 8.94
N VAL A 886 -21.71 -19.04 7.82
CA VAL A 886 -20.27 -19.32 7.69
C VAL A 886 -19.73 -18.51 6.51
N SER A 887 -18.56 -17.89 6.67
CA SER A 887 -17.94 -17.12 5.59
C SER A 887 -17.74 -17.98 4.33
N GLY A 888 -17.88 -17.40 3.15
CA GLY A 888 -17.90 -18.15 1.87
C GLY A 888 -19.16 -19.00 1.62
N LEU A 889 -20.00 -19.28 2.62
CA LEU A 889 -21.19 -20.14 2.51
C LEU A 889 -22.52 -19.43 2.90
N ASN A 890 -22.48 -18.16 3.29
CA ASN A 890 -23.63 -17.44 3.83
C ASN A 890 -24.88 -17.53 2.93
N GLY A 891 -26.01 -17.98 3.48
CA GLY A 891 -27.24 -18.17 2.71
C GLY A 891 -28.28 -19.06 3.40
N GLN A 892 -29.08 -19.79 2.63
CA GLN A 892 -30.05 -20.76 3.14
C GLN A 892 -29.93 -22.08 2.39
N ALA A 893 -29.85 -23.18 3.12
CA ALA A 893 -30.09 -24.51 2.58
C ALA A 893 -31.59 -24.86 2.77
N THR A 894 -32.24 -25.41 1.75
CA THR A 894 -33.70 -25.67 1.77
C THR A 894 -34.04 -27.06 1.23
N GLY A 895 -34.93 -27.83 1.87
CA GLY A 895 -35.26 -29.18 1.41
C GLY A 895 -36.63 -29.71 1.85
N ASP A 896 -37.27 -30.48 0.97
CA ASP A 896 -38.55 -31.15 1.17
C ASP A 896 -38.38 -32.44 1.99
N TYR A 897 -38.62 -32.41 3.30
CA TYR A 897 -38.58 -33.61 4.13
C TYR A 897 -39.96 -34.30 4.15
N ARG A 898 -40.02 -35.58 3.78
CA ARG A 898 -41.28 -36.34 3.65
C ARG A 898 -41.27 -37.57 4.55
N ALA A 899 -42.34 -37.76 5.31
CA ALA A 899 -42.46 -38.87 6.25
C ALA A 899 -43.87 -39.48 6.29
N ASN A 900 -43.91 -40.76 6.68
CA ASN A 900 -45.11 -41.52 6.95
C ASN A 900 -45.10 -41.87 8.45
N LEU A 901 -46.16 -41.51 9.18
CA LEU A 901 -46.34 -41.92 10.56
C LEU A 901 -47.52 -42.90 10.64
N ALA A 902 -47.26 -44.09 11.15
CA ALA A 902 -48.30 -45.02 11.57
C ALA A 902 -48.33 -45.07 13.10
N GLN A 903 -49.52 -45.16 13.68
CA GLN A 903 -49.72 -45.17 15.13
C GLN A 903 -50.91 -46.05 15.48
N GLY A 904 -50.77 -46.87 16.53
CA GLY A 904 -51.85 -47.66 17.10
C GLY A 904 -51.90 -47.50 18.61
N PHE A 905 -53.10 -47.56 19.20
CA PHE A 905 -53.28 -47.49 20.65
C PHE A 905 -54.40 -48.39 21.15
N VAL A 906 -54.29 -48.81 22.40
CA VAL A 906 -55.32 -49.53 23.16
C VAL A 906 -55.42 -48.89 24.55
N GLU A 907 -56.64 -48.73 25.04
CA GLU A 907 -56.94 -48.28 26.39
C GLU A 907 -57.97 -49.20 27.04
N ALA A 908 -57.76 -49.51 28.32
CA ALA A 908 -58.75 -50.11 29.19
C ALA A 908 -59.03 -49.15 30.35
N SER A 909 -60.32 -48.97 30.67
CA SER A 909 -60.78 -48.08 31.74
C SER A 909 -61.93 -48.71 32.52
N HIS A 910 -62.16 -48.23 33.74
CA HIS A 910 -63.35 -48.60 34.52
C HIS A 910 -63.91 -47.37 35.23
N ARG A 911 -65.21 -47.12 35.05
CA ARG A 911 -65.89 -45.93 35.56
C ARG A 911 -66.65 -46.22 36.86
N PHE A 912 -66.27 -45.53 37.93
CA PHE A 912 -67.02 -45.45 39.18
C PHE A 912 -67.86 -44.16 39.21
N ASP A 913 -69.17 -44.25 39.41
CA ASP A 913 -70.05 -43.11 39.64
C ASP A 913 -70.32 -42.93 41.15
N PHE A 914 -70.19 -41.70 41.67
CA PHE A 914 -70.37 -41.36 43.08
C PHE A 914 -71.42 -40.25 43.25
N PHE A 915 -72.35 -40.44 44.20
CA PHE A 915 -73.37 -39.46 44.58
C PHE A 915 -74.18 -38.86 43.41
N ASN A 916 -74.32 -39.62 42.31
CA ASN A 916 -74.86 -39.22 41.00
C ASN A 916 -74.20 -38.00 40.32
N THR A 917 -73.22 -37.36 40.96
CA THR A 917 -72.71 -36.02 40.62
C THR A 917 -71.23 -36.01 40.26
N LEU A 918 -70.44 -36.94 40.80
CA LEU A 918 -69.04 -37.16 40.43
C LEU A 918 -68.91 -38.52 39.73
N SER A 919 -67.99 -38.61 38.78
CA SER A 919 -67.53 -39.88 38.23
C SER A 919 -66.02 -39.89 38.11
N VAL A 920 -65.44 -41.04 38.43
CA VAL A 920 -63.99 -41.29 38.50
C VAL A 920 -63.68 -42.49 37.61
N GLU A 921 -62.82 -42.30 36.61
CA GLU A 921 -62.46 -43.32 35.62
C GLU A 921 -60.92 -43.48 35.59
N PRO A 922 -60.34 -44.39 36.39
CA PRO A 922 -58.98 -44.85 36.18
C PRO A 922 -58.84 -45.55 34.82
N TYR A 923 -57.71 -45.33 34.15
CA TYR A 923 -57.40 -45.92 32.85
C TYR A 923 -55.93 -46.31 32.71
N GLY A 924 -55.68 -47.33 31.89
CA GLY A 924 -54.37 -47.70 31.38
C GLY A 924 -54.38 -47.71 29.85
N ASN A 925 -53.48 -46.94 29.24
CA ASN A 925 -53.35 -46.75 27.80
C ASN A 925 -51.95 -47.16 27.33
N THR A 926 -51.85 -47.91 26.23
CA THR A 926 -50.59 -48.23 25.56
C THR A 926 -50.67 -47.81 24.09
N ALA A 927 -49.63 -47.14 23.60
CA ALA A 927 -49.55 -46.67 22.23
C ALA A 927 -48.20 -46.98 21.58
N TRP A 928 -48.22 -47.34 20.31
CA TRP A 928 -47.05 -47.58 19.46
C TRP A 928 -47.06 -46.62 18.28
N VAL A 929 -45.91 -46.05 17.95
CA VAL A 929 -45.71 -45.05 16.89
C VAL A 929 -44.50 -45.45 16.05
N TRP A 930 -44.71 -45.56 14.74
CA TRP A 930 -43.69 -45.84 13.73
C TRP A 930 -43.59 -44.62 12.81
N LEU A 931 -42.48 -43.90 12.85
CA LEU A 931 -42.20 -42.78 11.94
C LEU A 931 -41.14 -43.21 10.93
N GLN A 932 -41.49 -43.30 9.65
CA GLN A 932 -40.55 -43.53 8.55
C GLN A 932 -40.40 -42.26 7.71
N ASN A 933 -39.21 -41.66 7.70
CA ASN A 933 -38.88 -40.64 6.70
C ASN A 933 -38.33 -41.27 5.42
N GLN A 934 -38.54 -40.62 4.30
CA GLN A 934 -37.87 -40.97 3.04
C GLN A 934 -36.48 -40.31 2.98
N SER A 935 -35.64 -40.79 2.07
CA SER A 935 -34.38 -40.15 1.70
C SER A 935 -34.63 -38.87 0.89
N GLY A 936 -33.74 -37.90 1.00
CA GLY A 936 -33.80 -36.63 0.26
C GLY A 936 -32.55 -35.78 0.47
N GLN A 937 -32.60 -34.53 0.04
CA GLN A 937 -31.52 -33.57 0.24
C GLN A 937 -32.02 -32.13 0.29
N GLU A 938 -31.26 -31.26 0.94
CA GLU A 938 -31.33 -29.82 0.77
C GLU A 938 -30.78 -29.40 -0.62
N GLY A 939 -31.10 -28.18 -1.03
CA GLY A 939 -30.49 -27.45 -2.13
C GLY A 939 -30.30 -25.96 -1.79
N GLY A 940 -29.86 -25.16 -2.76
CA GLY A 940 -29.70 -23.71 -2.62
C GLY A 940 -28.41 -23.23 -1.95
N ASN A 941 -27.58 -24.11 -1.41
CA ASN A 941 -26.32 -23.76 -0.74
C ASN A 941 -25.23 -24.83 -0.92
N GLY A 942 -23.94 -24.43 -0.90
CA GLY A 942 -22.80 -25.35 -1.00
C GLY A 942 -22.63 -26.31 0.19
N ALA A 943 -23.21 -25.95 1.34
CA ALA A 943 -23.29 -26.75 2.56
C ALA A 943 -24.60 -27.53 2.70
N ALA A 944 -25.35 -27.74 1.61
CA ALA A 944 -26.53 -28.58 1.58
C ALA A 944 -26.24 -30.03 2.01
N LEU A 945 -27.16 -30.63 2.76
CA LEU A 945 -27.08 -31.98 3.32
C LEU A 945 -28.05 -32.94 2.63
N ALA A 946 -27.60 -34.17 2.40
CA ALA A 946 -28.46 -35.30 2.05
C ALA A 946 -28.76 -36.13 3.29
N PHE A 947 -30.01 -36.60 3.41
CA PHE A 947 -30.51 -37.40 4.51
C PHE A 947 -31.01 -38.77 4.02
N GLU A 948 -30.68 -39.83 4.75
CA GLU A 948 -31.05 -41.20 4.39
C GLU A 948 -32.47 -41.58 4.82
N LYS A 949 -33.01 -42.64 4.18
CA LYS A 949 -34.28 -43.26 4.58
C LYS A 949 -34.09 -44.00 5.91
N ASP A 950 -34.97 -43.77 6.86
CA ASP A 950 -34.81 -44.22 8.25
C ASP A 950 -36.18 -44.48 8.92
N THR A 951 -36.25 -45.15 10.06
CA THR A 951 -37.51 -45.51 10.74
C THR A 951 -37.38 -45.62 12.26
N THR A 952 -37.88 -44.61 12.97
CA THR A 952 -37.97 -44.55 14.44
C THR A 952 -39.20 -45.30 14.96
N ARG A 953 -39.10 -45.96 16.13
CA ARG A 953 -40.14 -46.83 16.71
C ARG A 953 -40.34 -46.55 18.20
N THR A 954 -41.29 -45.67 18.53
CA THR A 954 -41.57 -45.33 19.93
C THR A 954 -42.81 -46.03 20.47
N ALA A 955 -42.69 -46.62 21.67
CA ALA A 955 -43.85 -47.11 22.44
C ALA A 955 -44.00 -46.35 23.76
N PHE A 956 -45.24 -46.12 24.18
CA PHE A 956 -45.63 -45.40 25.38
C PHE A 956 -46.62 -46.22 26.20
N ALA A 957 -46.48 -46.19 27.52
CA ALA A 957 -47.55 -46.57 28.47
C ALA A 957 -47.97 -45.34 29.27
N THR A 958 -49.28 -45.18 29.47
CA THR A 958 -49.87 -44.09 30.25
C THR A 958 -50.84 -44.68 31.26
N GLY A 959 -50.65 -44.39 32.55
CA GLY A 959 -51.64 -44.65 33.59
C GLY A 959 -52.20 -43.33 34.09
N GLY A 960 -53.52 -43.24 34.28
CA GLY A 960 -54.13 -41.98 34.71
C GLY A 960 -55.52 -42.13 35.33
N LEU A 961 -56.06 -40.98 35.74
CA LEU A 961 -57.33 -40.86 36.44
C LEU A 961 -58.14 -39.70 35.84
N ARG A 962 -59.31 -40.02 35.30
CA ARG A 962 -60.29 -39.04 34.82
C ARG A 962 -61.33 -38.74 35.87
N LEU A 963 -61.73 -37.48 35.92
CA LEU A 963 -62.78 -36.95 36.78
C LEU A 963 -63.81 -36.25 35.89
N LYS A 964 -65.11 -36.51 36.08
CA LYS A 964 -66.19 -35.71 35.48
C LYS A 964 -67.24 -35.38 36.51
N LEU A 965 -67.46 -34.09 36.73
CA LEU A 965 -68.57 -33.52 37.50
C LEU A 965 -69.76 -33.32 36.55
N ARG A 966 -70.87 -33.97 36.87
CA ARG A 966 -72.17 -33.84 36.17
C ARG A 966 -72.87 -32.54 36.60
N PRO A 967 -73.84 -32.02 35.81
CA PRO A 967 -74.52 -30.77 36.14
C PRO A 967 -75.28 -30.83 37.48
N LEU A 968 -75.17 -29.78 38.28
CA LEU A 968 -75.86 -29.62 39.57
C LEU A 968 -77.10 -28.71 39.51
N SER A 969 -77.45 -28.18 38.33
CA SER A 969 -78.51 -27.19 38.16
C SER A 969 -79.16 -27.26 36.75
N ARG A 970 -80.01 -26.28 36.41
CA ARG A 970 -80.71 -26.19 35.10
C ARG A 970 -79.79 -25.93 33.89
N LEU A 971 -78.49 -25.71 34.07
CA LEU A 971 -77.53 -25.53 32.97
C LEU A 971 -76.88 -26.87 32.62
N PRO A 972 -76.92 -27.35 31.36
CA PRO A 972 -76.42 -28.68 30.99
C PRO A 972 -74.89 -28.69 30.79
N VAL A 973 -74.15 -28.27 31.81
CA VAL A 973 -72.70 -28.08 31.79
C VAL A 973 -72.03 -29.05 32.75
N SER A 974 -71.16 -29.91 32.20
CA SER A 974 -70.25 -30.77 32.95
C SER A 974 -68.84 -30.16 32.99
N LEU A 975 -68.13 -30.35 34.10
CA LEU A 975 -66.68 -30.11 34.18
C LEU A 975 -65.95 -31.44 34.14
N TYR A 976 -64.76 -31.49 33.51
CA TYR A 976 -63.93 -32.69 33.50
C TYR A 976 -62.44 -32.37 33.65
N GLY A 977 -61.68 -33.37 34.08
CA GLY A 977 -60.22 -33.32 34.13
C GLY A 977 -59.59 -34.72 34.01
N ASP A 978 -58.31 -34.75 33.65
CA ASP A 978 -57.49 -35.96 33.52
C ASP A 978 -56.12 -35.67 34.13
N ILE A 979 -55.62 -36.57 34.99
CA ILE A 979 -54.24 -36.56 35.47
C ILE A 979 -53.59 -37.87 35.09
N GLY A 980 -52.56 -37.82 34.23
CA GLY A 980 -51.87 -38.98 33.68
C GLY A 980 -50.36 -38.94 33.90
N TYR A 981 -49.76 -40.13 34.00
CA TYR A 981 -48.32 -40.33 33.97
C TYR A 981 -47.97 -41.23 32.78
N GLN A 982 -47.22 -40.68 31.83
CA GLN A 982 -46.78 -41.36 30.62
C GLN A 982 -45.29 -41.69 30.69
N ARG A 983 -44.94 -42.93 30.34
CA ARG A 983 -43.57 -43.43 30.27
C ARG A 983 -43.26 -43.97 28.87
N ARG A 984 -42.10 -43.60 28.32
CA ARG A 984 -41.52 -44.19 27.11
C ARG A 984 -40.98 -45.58 27.43
N LEU A 985 -41.28 -46.55 26.57
CA LEU A 985 -40.89 -47.96 26.75
C LEU A 985 -39.70 -48.39 25.87
N THR A 986 -39.44 -47.68 24.77
CA THR A 986 -38.30 -47.97 23.88
C THR A 986 -37.10 -47.06 24.18
N ARG A 987 -35.91 -47.54 23.82
CA ARG A 987 -34.67 -46.77 23.79
C ARG A 987 -34.18 -46.71 22.34
N ASP A 988 -34.70 -45.72 21.62
CA ASP A 988 -34.19 -45.34 20.30
C ASP A 988 -33.13 -44.25 20.52
N ASP A 989 -31.94 -44.45 19.95
CA ASP A 989 -30.89 -43.43 19.91
C ASP A 989 -31.32 -42.33 18.93
N ASN A 990 -31.34 -41.07 19.40
CA ASN A 990 -31.93 -39.97 18.64
C ASN A 990 -30.96 -39.36 17.63
N GLN A 991 -30.55 -40.18 16.68
CA GLN A 991 -29.52 -39.86 15.70
C GLN A 991 -30.10 -39.79 14.28
N VAL A 992 -29.44 -39.04 13.40
CA VAL A 992 -29.69 -39.02 11.96
C VAL A 992 -28.37 -39.17 11.22
N ARG A 993 -28.33 -39.98 10.16
CA ARG A 993 -27.18 -40.05 9.24
C ARG A 993 -27.35 -39.04 8.11
N LEU A 994 -26.31 -38.24 7.92
CA LEU A 994 -26.25 -37.14 6.97
C LEU A 994 -24.95 -37.24 6.15
N ARG A 995 -24.88 -36.50 5.05
CA ARG A 995 -23.64 -36.16 4.33
C ARG A 995 -23.81 -34.83 3.64
N PHE A 996 -22.72 -34.14 3.31
CA PHE A 996 -22.83 -33.00 2.40
C PHE A 996 -23.17 -33.49 0.97
N VAL A 997 -23.99 -32.72 0.27
CA VAL A 997 -24.35 -32.96 -1.15
C VAL A 997 -23.11 -32.77 -2.03
N SER A 998 -22.24 -31.83 -1.66
CA SER A 998 -20.97 -31.48 -2.33
C SER A 998 -19.85 -32.52 -2.19
N GLY A 999 -20.02 -33.56 -1.36
CA GLY A 999 -19.06 -34.66 -1.20
C GLY A 999 -18.61 -34.88 0.24
N GLY A 1000 -17.65 -35.79 0.44
CA GLY A 1000 -17.15 -36.19 1.76
C GLY A 1000 -17.85 -37.41 2.36
N GLY A 1001 -17.44 -37.77 3.58
CA GLY A 1001 -17.99 -38.92 4.30
C GLY A 1001 -19.42 -38.70 4.81
N THR A 1002 -20.13 -39.81 5.06
CA THR A 1002 -21.32 -39.77 5.91
C THR A 1002 -20.94 -39.53 7.36
N PHE A 1003 -21.80 -38.79 8.07
CA PHE A 1003 -21.65 -38.47 9.48
C PHE A 1003 -22.98 -38.62 10.21
N THR A 1004 -22.91 -38.74 11.53
CA THR A 1004 -24.08 -38.94 12.38
C THR A 1004 -24.24 -37.74 13.32
N THR A 1005 -25.45 -37.19 13.38
CA THR A 1005 -25.78 -36.05 14.25
C THR A 1005 -26.85 -36.47 15.25
N GLU A 1006 -26.63 -36.17 16.52
CA GLU A 1006 -27.53 -36.44 17.62
C GLU A 1006 -28.41 -35.22 17.92
N GLY A 1007 -29.72 -35.41 18.02
CA GLY A 1007 -30.67 -34.37 18.44
C GLY A 1007 -31.21 -34.60 19.85
N LEU A 1008 -31.98 -33.66 20.40
CA LEU A 1008 -32.55 -33.82 21.75
C LEU A 1008 -33.49 -35.06 21.84
N PRO A 1009 -33.26 -35.99 22.78
CA PRO A 1009 -34.04 -37.23 22.88
C PRO A 1009 -35.48 -37.00 23.36
N LEU A 1010 -36.39 -37.93 23.06
CA LEU A 1010 -37.74 -37.95 23.64
C LEU A 1010 -37.68 -38.09 25.16
N ALA A 1011 -38.55 -37.35 25.85
CA ALA A 1011 -38.65 -37.40 27.31
C ALA A 1011 -39.20 -38.75 27.78
N ASP A 1012 -38.41 -39.47 28.59
CA ASP A 1012 -38.76 -40.81 29.08
C ASP A 1012 -39.99 -40.84 29.99
N ASN A 1013 -40.25 -39.75 30.71
CA ASN A 1013 -41.37 -39.64 31.65
C ASN A 1013 -42.03 -38.27 31.50
N THR A 1014 -43.33 -38.25 31.23
CA THR A 1014 -44.12 -37.02 31.01
C THR A 1014 -45.36 -37.05 31.90
N ARG A 1015 -45.63 -35.96 32.62
CA ARG A 1015 -46.87 -35.75 33.37
C ARG A 1015 -47.87 -35.06 32.46
N LEU A 1016 -49.10 -35.57 32.42
CA LEU A 1016 -50.20 -35.07 31.60
C LEU A 1016 -51.26 -34.47 32.54
N MET A 1017 -51.76 -33.27 32.24
CA MET A 1017 -52.84 -32.63 32.98
C MET A 1017 -53.84 -32.00 32.01
N ARG A 1018 -55.08 -32.50 31.97
CA ARG A 1018 -56.18 -31.93 31.17
C ARG A 1018 -57.26 -31.38 32.09
N ALA A 1019 -57.86 -30.26 31.70
CA ALA A 1019 -59.07 -29.71 32.30
C ALA A 1019 -60.00 -29.18 31.20
N GLY A 1020 -61.31 -29.27 31.40
CA GLY A 1020 -62.25 -28.83 30.37
C GLY A 1020 -63.71 -28.77 30.80
N VAL A 1021 -64.53 -28.30 29.85
CA VAL A 1021 -65.96 -28.11 29.98
C VAL A 1021 -66.66 -28.87 28.86
N ALA A 1022 -67.76 -29.54 29.17
CA ALA A 1022 -68.62 -30.19 28.18
C ALA A 1022 -70.07 -29.74 28.35
N VAL A 1023 -70.73 -29.46 27.23
CA VAL A 1023 -72.09 -28.91 27.17
C VAL A 1023 -72.95 -29.83 26.30
N ASP A 1024 -74.02 -30.34 26.89
CA ASP A 1024 -75.01 -31.19 26.23
C ASP A 1024 -76.21 -30.30 25.85
N PHE A 1025 -76.16 -29.66 24.68
CA PHE A 1025 -77.19 -28.70 24.23
C PHE A 1025 -78.55 -29.36 23.99
N SER A 1026 -78.55 -30.64 23.63
CA SER A 1026 -79.73 -31.50 23.55
C SER A 1026 -79.29 -32.95 23.75
N ARG A 1027 -80.21 -33.92 23.62
CA ARG A 1027 -79.83 -35.35 23.58
C ARG A 1027 -78.93 -35.71 22.38
N ASN A 1028 -78.91 -34.85 21.37
CA ASN A 1028 -78.31 -35.11 20.05
C ASN A 1028 -77.14 -34.18 19.72
N ILE A 1029 -76.87 -33.13 20.52
CA ILE A 1029 -75.86 -32.11 20.20
C ILE A 1029 -74.92 -31.92 21.40
N HIS A 1030 -73.64 -32.23 21.20
CA HIS A 1030 -72.60 -32.17 22.21
C HIS A 1030 -71.46 -31.24 21.78
N LEU A 1031 -70.96 -30.43 22.72
CA LEU A 1031 -69.73 -29.66 22.55
C LEU A 1031 -68.84 -29.86 23.76
N SER A 1032 -67.56 -30.10 23.56
CA SER A 1032 -66.56 -30.06 24.62
C SER A 1032 -65.38 -29.18 24.23
N LEU A 1033 -64.85 -28.45 25.21
CA LEU A 1033 -63.65 -27.65 25.15
C LEU A 1033 -62.69 -28.17 26.21
N GLY A 1034 -61.42 -28.35 25.85
CA GLY A 1034 -60.38 -28.84 26.75
C GLY A 1034 -59.07 -28.11 26.57
N TYR A 1035 -58.34 -27.93 27.66
CA TYR A 1035 -56.95 -27.51 27.68
C TYR A 1035 -56.11 -28.59 28.35
N GLN A 1036 -54.93 -28.86 27.79
CA GLN A 1036 -53.97 -29.82 28.32
C GLN A 1036 -52.57 -29.20 28.39
N GLY A 1037 -51.93 -29.35 29.54
CA GLY A 1037 -50.51 -29.03 29.75
C GLY A 1037 -49.73 -30.29 30.08
N ASP A 1038 -48.71 -30.60 29.28
CA ASP A 1038 -47.79 -31.71 29.53
C ASP A 1038 -46.43 -31.21 29.97
N ARG A 1039 -45.82 -31.90 30.94
CA ARG A 1039 -44.57 -31.46 31.59
C ARG A 1039 -43.60 -32.62 31.77
N ALA A 1040 -42.35 -32.42 31.33
CA ALA A 1040 -41.21 -33.27 31.61
C ALA A 1040 -39.95 -32.41 31.87
N THR A 1041 -38.84 -33.03 32.27
CA THR A 1041 -37.61 -32.34 32.75
C THR A 1041 -37.12 -31.19 31.85
N ARG A 1042 -37.28 -31.32 30.52
CA ARG A 1042 -36.95 -30.28 29.53
C ARG A 1042 -38.12 -29.93 28.60
N VAL A 1043 -39.34 -30.41 28.85
CA VAL A 1043 -40.47 -30.27 27.91
C VAL A 1043 -41.63 -29.55 28.56
N LYS A 1044 -42.20 -28.59 27.83
CA LYS A 1044 -43.49 -27.96 28.12
C LYS A 1044 -44.29 -27.98 26.84
N ASP A 1045 -45.43 -28.65 26.87
CA ASP A 1045 -46.38 -28.74 25.76
C ASP A 1045 -47.72 -28.23 26.26
N ASP A 1046 -48.36 -27.33 25.52
CA ASP A 1046 -49.62 -26.69 25.91
C ASP A 1046 -50.58 -26.68 24.72
N SER A 1047 -51.71 -27.37 24.86
CA SER A 1047 -52.66 -27.62 23.78
C SER A 1047 -54.10 -27.35 24.18
N ALA A 1048 -54.92 -26.96 23.21
CA ALA A 1048 -56.35 -26.76 23.36
C ALA A 1048 -57.10 -27.57 22.29
N GLN A 1049 -58.20 -28.22 22.70
CA GLN A 1049 -59.06 -29.04 21.85
C GLN A 1049 -60.50 -28.52 21.93
N ALA A 1050 -61.17 -28.41 20.79
CA ALA A 1050 -62.62 -28.35 20.69
C ALA A 1050 -63.12 -29.62 20.00
N LEU A 1051 -64.21 -30.22 20.49
CA LEU A 1051 -64.87 -31.38 19.89
C LEU A 1051 -66.38 -31.15 19.90
N PHE A 1052 -67.00 -31.15 18.72
CA PHE A 1052 -68.43 -31.06 18.50
C PHE A 1052 -68.94 -32.36 17.88
N SER A 1053 -70.05 -32.90 18.38
CA SER A 1053 -70.72 -34.07 17.79
C SER A 1053 -72.22 -33.86 17.68
N MET A 1054 -72.83 -34.39 16.61
CA MET A 1054 -74.25 -34.24 16.33
C MET A 1054 -74.87 -35.52 15.76
N ALA A 1055 -75.84 -36.07 16.48
CA ALA A 1055 -76.70 -37.17 16.02
C ALA A 1055 -77.92 -36.62 15.25
N PHE A 1056 -78.21 -37.24 14.11
CA PHE A 1056 -79.32 -36.90 13.22
C PHE A 1056 -80.47 -37.90 13.37
#